data_AF-A0A818JWK8-F1
#
_entry.id   AF-A0A818JWK8-F1
#
_cell.length_a   1.000
_cell.length_b   1.000
_cell.length_c   1.000
_cell.angle_alpha   90.00
_cell.angle_beta   90.00
_cell.angle_gamma   90.00
#
_symmetry.space_group_name_H-M   'P 1'
#
loop_
_entity.id
_entity.type
_entity.pdbx_description
1 polymer ?
#
loop_
_entity_poly.entity_id
_entity_poly.type
_entity_poly.pdbx_seq_one_letter_code
_entity_poly.pdbx_strand_id
1 'polypeptide(L)'
;MGAQYSSLNNLKSNEYLSRFVSEESISVNDPFWNQFLSFRLHSPFTTAHSKLIDETCSIYLQQFEANNPKTNNYGTLIEVFIRLASAIRDDCDDNIVIWQTYSALFILRCVTKYFIEIDSEQNLHPYFLPQENSDRLSLMSLFVDTLFRTTIAIPVETYTYALHLEVLNTLLSLLSIQMCAKEAALISSIYSIFMHRLDPLLISEFTRTLLEHFIKQTDCPSALAVVPLNDVNGDSGTLYKIGQSVASGLWSVVTLGMGSSTATPTTTTASEGTVSPTDPAYDLRNHHLANQSIHLILILSNHFTNDAHRNPYRLALLHFTDTQDSPTNLPDSEPLPWFSVDYRRLYDVLCQTVHTDQSTLLLYMLLHRNQHFKAYVISRTNIDQIVLPVLRVIYAATERNSHHIYMSLIILLILSEDDYFNKTIHDIKLKKLTWYTERSLNEISLGGLLVAVVLRTIQFNMTRMRDKYLHTNCLAALANMSSQFQNLHTYVSQRIVSLFNLLARKHSKTLDHIQQQSSQQQTSNDDVLNEYVQDLTIIEDVMRMVLEIINSCLTHTLRHNINLIYTLLYNRNIFENYRTHPSFQDVLQNIDTIIVYFADKVDKLEQRSTEYVKEALEMGAKQFPMDRLKKFPELKFKYVEEEQPEDFFVPYVWTLVYKSCNLYWSSESILIFKQQQSLMSQ
;
A
#
# COMPACT_ATOMS: atom_id res chain seq x y z
N MET A 1 47.24 9.14 2.64
CA MET A 1 46.74 10.13 1.65
C MET A 1 45.30 10.43 2.03
N GLY A 2 45.02 11.65 2.45
CA GLY A 2 43.72 12.01 3.03
C GLY A 2 42.66 12.15 1.94
N ALA A 3 41.50 11.52 2.14
CA ALA A 3 40.31 11.77 1.32
C ALA A 3 39.94 13.26 1.44
N GLN A 4 39.93 13.98 0.31
CA GLN A 4 39.46 15.37 0.29
C GLN A 4 37.94 15.36 0.39
N TYR A 5 37.41 15.83 1.52
CA TYR A 5 35.98 16.11 1.68
C TYR A 5 35.68 17.39 0.94
N SER A 6 34.73 17.35 0.00
CA SER A 6 34.32 18.54 -0.73
C SER A 6 32.92 18.92 -0.33
N SER A 7 32.73 20.18 0.05
CA SER A 7 31.40 20.78 0.17
C SER A 7 30.76 20.83 -1.22
N LEU A 8 29.42 20.80 -1.28
CA LEU A 8 28.65 20.97 -2.53
C LEU A 8 29.09 22.19 -3.36
N ASN A 9 29.64 23.22 -2.69
CA ASN A 9 30.17 24.43 -3.32
C ASN A 9 31.41 24.19 -4.19
N ASN A 10 32.20 23.15 -3.90
CA ASN A 10 33.41 22.80 -4.65
C ASN A 10 33.12 21.96 -5.91
N LEU A 11 31.89 21.48 -6.10
CA LEU A 11 31.51 20.68 -7.26
C LEU A 11 31.56 21.47 -8.57
N LYS A 12 31.22 22.77 -8.53
CA LYS A 12 31.16 23.65 -9.70
C LYS A 12 32.52 23.93 -10.36
N SER A 13 33.61 23.63 -9.66
CA SER A 13 34.98 23.85 -10.13
C SER A 13 35.81 22.56 -10.10
N ASN A 14 35.16 21.39 -10.14
CA ASN A 14 35.85 20.11 -10.06
C ASN A 14 36.44 19.72 -11.42
N GLU A 15 37.77 19.73 -11.52
CA GLU A 15 38.51 19.40 -12.75
C GLU A 15 38.25 17.98 -13.24
N TYR A 16 38.03 17.02 -12.34
CA TYR A 16 37.75 15.64 -12.71
C TYR A 16 36.34 15.47 -13.31
N LEU A 17 35.33 16.16 -12.77
CA LEU A 17 33.99 16.20 -13.37
C LEU A 17 34.05 16.86 -14.76
N SER A 18 34.78 17.96 -14.90
CA SER A 18 34.97 18.63 -16.19
C SER A 18 35.63 17.71 -17.23
N ARG A 19 36.65 16.92 -16.85
CA ARG A 19 37.27 15.93 -17.76
C ARG A 19 36.30 14.80 -18.11
N PHE A 20 35.55 14.26 -17.14
CA PHE A 20 34.59 13.19 -17.38
C PHE A 20 33.51 13.56 -18.41
N VAL A 21 33.05 14.83 -18.39
CA VAL A 21 32.03 15.35 -19.32
C VAL A 21 32.58 16.01 -20.58
N SER A 22 33.90 15.97 -20.78
CA SER A 22 34.55 16.58 -21.94
C SER A 22 34.35 15.77 -23.24
N GLU A 23 34.95 16.24 -24.34
CA GLU A 23 34.99 15.53 -25.61
C GLU A 23 36.06 14.40 -25.63
N GLU A 24 36.78 14.19 -24.53
CA GLU A 24 37.79 13.13 -24.39
C GLU A 24 37.13 11.78 -24.05
N SER A 25 37.43 10.75 -24.86
CA SER A 25 37.14 9.35 -24.50
C SER A 25 38.14 8.85 -23.46
N ILE A 26 37.63 8.39 -22.32
CA ILE A 26 38.44 7.87 -21.22
C ILE A 26 38.46 6.33 -21.34
N SER A 27 39.65 5.72 -21.22
CA SER A 27 39.78 4.25 -21.25
C SER A 27 39.45 3.63 -19.89
N VAL A 28 38.93 2.39 -19.86
CA VAL A 28 38.65 1.59 -18.65
C VAL A 28 39.86 1.47 -17.72
N ASN A 29 41.07 1.47 -18.29
CA ASN A 29 42.32 1.30 -17.56
C ASN A 29 43.03 2.63 -17.25
N ASP A 30 42.41 3.78 -17.54
CA ASP A 30 43.00 5.09 -17.26
C ASP A 30 43.15 5.32 -15.74
N PRO A 31 44.32 5.75 -15.25
CA PRO A 31 44.53 6.12 -13.84
C PRO A 31 43.57 7.20 -13.33
N PHE A 32 42.95 7.97 -14.23
CA PHE A 32 41.87 8.91 -13.97
C PHE A 32 40.83 8.34 -13.00
N TRP A 33 40.37 7.10 -13.21
CA TRP A 33 39.31 6.51 -12.39
C TRP A 33 39.68 6.41 -10.91
N ASN A 34 40.95 6.15 -10.60
CA ASN A 34 41.40 6.06 -9.21
C ASN A 34 41.29 7.41 -8.50
N GLN A 35 41.53 8.52 -9.21
CA GLN A 35 41.45 9.86 -8.65
C GLN A 35 40.01 10.40 -8.66
N PHE A 36 39.30 10.22 -9.78
CA PHE A 36 37.93 10.68 -9.93
C PHE A 36 36.99 10.00 -8.94
N LEU A 37 37.09 8.67 -8.85
CA LEU A 37 36.32 7.88 -7.90
C LEU A 37 36.89 7.98 -6.48
N SER A 38 37.95 8.79 -6.21
CA SER A 38 38.50 9.13 -4.87
C SER A 38 37.85 10.35 -4.19
N PHE A 39 36.90 10.98 -4.89
CA PHE A 39 36.11 12.10 -4.40
C PHE A 39 34.90 11.70 -3.54
N ARG A 40 34.83 12.18 -2.29
CA ARG A 40 33.70 11.88 -1.37
C ARG A 40 32.52 12.81 -1.58
N LEU A 41 31.46 12.30 -2.19
CA LEU A 41 30.11 12.86 -2.16
C LEU A 41 29.28 12.16 -1.08
N HIS A 42 28.53 12.94 -0.29
CA HIS A 42 27.60 12.37 0.68
C HIS A 42 26.35 11.86 -0.02
N SER A 43 25.90 10.66 0.36
CA SER A 43 24.67 10.07 -0.17
C SER A 43 23.45 10.95 0.19
N PRO A 44 22.56 11.27 -0.78
CA PRO A 44 21.31 11.92 -0.47
C PRO A 44 20.39 10.98 0.30
N PHE A 45 20.13 11.30 1.57
CA PHE A 45 19.12 10.63 2.40
C PHE A 45 17.80 11.41 2.46
N THR A 46 17.67 12.50 1.71
CA THR A 46 16.43 13.28 1.61
C THR A 46 16.20 13.73 0.17
N THR A 47 14.94 13.83 -0.23
CA THR A 47 14.53 14.34 -1.53
C THR A 47 15.05 15.75 -1.79
N ALA A 48 15.13 16.61 -0.76
CA ALA A 48 15.68 17.96 -0.87
C ALA A 48 17.18 17.95 -1.21
N HIS A 49 17.95 17.06 -0.59
CA HIS A 49 19.37 16.90 -0.92
C HIS A 49 19.56 16.32 -2.33
N SER A 50 18.73 15.33 -2.72
CA SER A 50 18.72 14.80 -4.09
C SER A 50 18.48 15.91 -5.12
N LYS A 51 17.48 16.77 -4.88
CA LYS A 51 17.17 17.90 -5.76
C LYS A 51 18.34 18.87 -5.88
N LEU A 52 18.99 19.20 -4.76
CA LEU A 52 20.14 20.11 -4.75
C LEU A 52 21.31 19.56 -5.57
N ILE A 53 21.56 18.24 -5.49
CA ILE A 53 22.59 17.58 -6.31
C ILE A 53 22.23 17.68 -7.79
N ASP A 54 20.99 17.38 -8.16
CA ASP A 54 20.53 17.46 -9.56
C ASP A 54 20.68 18.90 -10.11
N GLU A 55 20.31 19.91 -9.33
CA GLU A 55 20.46 21.32 -9.71
C GLU A 55 21.93 21.74 -9.84
N THR A 56 22.79 21.30 -8.91
CA THR A 56 24.22 21.63 -8.89
C THR A 56 24.97 20.98 -10.04
N CYS A 57 24.59 19.76 -10.43
CA CYS A 57 25.23 18.98 -11.49
C CYS A 57 24.63 19.24 -12.89
N SER A 58 23.54 20.01 -13.00
CA SER A 58 22.80 20.24 -14.25
C SER A 58 23.68 20.63 -15.45
N ILE A 59 24.63 21.56 -15.27
CA ILE A 59 25.54 22.01 -16.34
C ILE A 59 26.43 20.85 -16.82
N TYR A 60 26.97 20.06 -15.90
CA TYR A 60 27.79 18.89 -16.23
C TYR A 60 26.97 17.83 -16.95
N LEU A 61 25.73 17.59 -16.52
CA LEU A 61 24.84 16.60 -17.14
C LEU A 61 24.45 17.00 -18.58
N GLN A 62 24.15 18.28 -18.81
CA GLN A 62 23.89 18.82 -20.17
C GLN A 62 25.11 18.69 -21.09
N GLN A 63 26.30 18.99 -20.56
CA GLN A 63 27.54 18.80 -21.32
C GLN A 63 27.81 17.31 -21.61
N PHE A 64 27.54 16.45 -20.63
CA PHE A 64 27.70 15.00 -20.77
C PHE A 64 26.75 14.42 -21.81
N GLU A 65 25.50 14.86 -21.85
CA GLU A 65 24.50 14.49 -22.87
C GLU A 65 25.00 14.77 -24.29
N ALA A 66 25.57 15.96 -24.53
CA ALA A 66 26.05 16.35 -25.85
C ALA A 66 27.28 15.53 -26.30
N ASN A 67 28.15 15.14 -25.36
CA ASN A 67 29.45 14.53 -25.66
C ASN A 67 29.44 13.00 -25.59
N ASN A 68 28.66 12.41 -24.69
CA ASN A 68 28.66 10.97 -24.42
C ASN A 68 28.35 10.07 -25.63
N PRO A 69 27.44 10.43 -26.57
CA PRO A 69 27.24 9.64 -27.79
C PRO A 69 28.50 9.45 -28.63
N LYS A 70 29.49 10.35 -28.50
CA LYS A 70 30.81 10.24 -29.15
C LYS A 70 31.86 9.61 -28.24
N THR A 71 31.91 10.00 -26.98
CA THR A 71 33.00 9.58 -26.08
C THR A 71 32.80 8.19 -25.49
N ASN A 72 31.53 7.77 -25.30
CA ASN A 72 31.13 6.55 -24.59
C ASN A 72 31.68 6.45 -23.15
N ASN A 73 31.84 7.59 -22.48
CA ASN A 73 32.33 7.63 -21.10
C ASN A 73 31.34 6.98 -20.12
N TYR A 74 30.03 6.96 -20.43
CA TYR A 74 29.03 6.25 -19.62
C TYR A 74 29.22 4.73 -19.68
N GLY A 75 29.35 4.16 -20.89
CA GLY A 75 29.61 2.73 -21.06
C GLY A 75 30.94 2.30 -20.42
N THR A 76 31.98 3.14 -20.55
CA THR A 76 33.26 2.90 -19.89
C THR A 76 33.13 2.91 -18.36
N LEU A 77 32.34 3.84 -17.79
CA LEU A 77 32.10 3.87 -16.34
C LEU A 77 31.32 2.63 -15.85
N ILE A 78 30.39 2.09 -16.66
CA ILE A 78 29.73 0.81 -16.36
C ILE A 78 30.77 -0.32 -16.27
N GLU A 79 31.68 -0.42 -17.23
CA GLU A 79 32.73 -1.44 -17.23
C GLU A 79 33.67 -1.29 -16.02
N VAL A 80 34.03 -0.06 -15.65
CA VAL A 80 34.80 0.24 -14.43
C VAL A 80 34.04 -0.19 -13.18
N PHE A 81 32.73 0.11 -13.08
CA PHE A 81 31.89 -0.33 -11.98
C PHE A 81 31.85 -1.87 -11.89
N ILE A 82 31.64 -2.58 -13.00
CA ILE A 82 31.61 -4.06 -13.02
C ILE A 82 32.94 -4.64 -12.52
N ARG A 83 34.07 -4.07 -12.95
CA ARG A 83 35.40 -4.46 -12.47
C ARG A 83 35.57 -4.22 -10.97
N LEU A 84 35.08 -3.09 -10.45
CA LEU A 84 35.18 -2.76 -9.03
C LEU A 84 34.27 -3.65 -8.17
N ALA A 85 33.02 -3.84 -8.59
CA ALA A 85 32.05 -4.69 -7.89
C ALA A 85 32.52 -6.14 -7.82
N SER A 86 33.08 -6.68 -8.91
CA SER A 86 33.65 -8.04 -8.94
C SER A 86 34.94 -8.20 -8.10
N ALA A 87 35.61 -7.10 -7.73
CA ALA A 87 36.77 -7.13 -6.85
C ALA A 87 36.40 -7.16 -5.36
N ILE A 88 35.14 -6.85 -5.00
CA ILE A 88 34.66 -6.96 -3.61
C ILE A 88 34.55 -8.44 -3.24
N ARG A 89 35.27 -8.86 -2.21
CA ARG A 89 35.21 -10.21 -1.63
C ARG A 89 34.64 -10.16 -0.21
N ASP A 90 34.16 -11.30 0.28
CA ASP A 90 33.56 -11.41 1.63
C ASP A 90 34.52 -10.96 2.75
N ASP A 91 35.83 -11.19 2.59
CA ASP A 91 36.88 -10.78 3.53
C ASP A 91 37.52 -9.40 3.21
N CYS A 92 36.84 -8.56 2.42
CA CYS A 92 37.43 -7.31 1.95
C CYS A 92 37.42 -6.23 3.04
N ASP A 93 38.51 -6.13 3.80
CA ASP A 93 38.83 -4.98 4.68
C ASP A 93 39.13 -3.69 3.89
N ASP A 94 39.19 -3.77 2.55
CA ASP A 94 39.53 -2.64 1.69
C ASP A 94 38.33 -1.72 1.48
N ASN A 95 38.10 -0.87 2.49
CA ASN A 95 37.15 0.23 2.48
C ASN A 95 37.29 1.14 1.24
N ILE A 96 38.45 1.16 0.55
CA ILE A 96 38.66 2.00 -0.63
C ILE A 96 37.91 1.44 -1.83
N VAL A 97 37.97 0.12 -2.07
CA VAL A 97 37.30 -0.51 -3.23
C VAL A 97 35.78 -0.41 -3.11
N ILE A 98 35.22 -0.70 -1.94
CA ILE A 98 33.77 -0.58 -1.67
C ILE A 98 33.31 0.85 -1.94
N TRP A 99 34.10 1.80 -1.47
CA TRP A 99 33.78 3.21 -1.58
C TRP A 99 33.95 3.76 -3.01
N GLN A 100 34.97 3.32 -3.76
CA GLN A 100 35.09 3.61 -5.20
C GLN A 100 33.95 2.99 -6.00
N THR A 101 33.52 1.77 -5.63
CA THR A 101 32.36 1.09 -6.23
C THR A 101 31.09 1.89 -6.01
N TYR A 102 30.85 2.36 -4.77
CA TYR A 102 29.75 3.25 -4.44
C TYR A 102 29.80 4.54 -5.26
N SER A 103 30.95 5.22 -5.31
CA SER A 103 31.10 6.49 -6.05
C SER A 103 30.83 6.32 -7.54
N ALA A 104 31.33 5.23 -8.15
CA ALA A 104 31.07 4.92 -9.56
C ALA A 104 29.57 4.73 -9.80
N LEU A 105 28.93 3.97 -8.93
CA LEU A 105 27.50 3.69 -9.02
C LEU A 105 26.63 4.93 -8.80
N PHE A 106 27.02 5.79 -7.86
CA PHE A 106 26.34 7.05 -7.59
C PHE A 106 26.35 7.98 -8.82
N ILE A 107 27.51 8.08 -9.49
CA ILE A 107 27.64 8.86 -10.72
C ILE A 107 26.81 8.24 -11.83
N LEU A 108 26.85 6.90 -11.98
CA LEU A 108 26.01 6.18 -12.94
C LEU A 108 24.54 6.50 -12.70
N ARG A 109 24.02 6.37 -11.47
CA ARG A 109 22.63 6.71 -11.13
C ARG A 109 22.25 8.13 -11.53
N CYS A 110 23.06 9.12 -11.18
CA CYS A 110 22.80 10.53 -11.52
C CYS A 110 22.66 10.73 -13.04
N VAL A 111 23.56 10.13 -13.81
CA VAL A 111 23.54 10.21 -15.27
C VAL A 111 22.36 9.43 -15.86
N THR A 112 22.12 8.19 -15.41
CA THR A 112 20.99 7.34 -15.84
C THR A 112 19.66 8.06 -15.62
N LYS A 113 19.46 8.60 -14.43
CA LYS A 113 18.24 9.33 -14.07
C LYS A 113 18.04 10.54 -14.95
N TYR A 114 19.10 11.33 -15.17
CA TYR A 114 19.04 12.49 -16.06
C TYR A 114 18.58 12.08 -17.47
N PHE A 115 19.24 11.10 -18.09
CA PHE A 115 18.87 10.62 -19.42
C PHE A 115 17.41 10.16 -19.50
N ILE A 116 16.92 9.42 -18.51
CA ILE A 116 15.53 8.96 -18.45
C ILE A 116 14.53 10.12 -18.35
N GLU A 117 14.88 11.20 -17.65
CA GLU A 117 13.98 12.34 -17.45
C GLU A 117 13.89 13.28 -18.67
N ILE A 118 14.92 13.32 -19.52
CA ILE A 118 15.00 14.27 -20.65
C ILE A 118 14.57 13.70 -21.99
N ASP A 119 14.61 12.38 -22.18
CA ASP A 119 14.39 11.77 -23.49
C ASP A 119 13.48 10.54 -23.44
N SER A 120 12.89 10.21 -24.59
CA SER A 120 12.09 8.99 -24.74
C SER A 120 13.00 7.76 -24.83
N GLU A 121 12.52 6.60 -24.39
CA GLU A 121 13.32 5.37 -24.38
C GLU A 121 13.94 5.03 -25.75
N GLN A 122 13.23 5.29 -26.84
CA GLN A 122 13.70 5.05 -28.21
C GLN A 122 15.00 5.82 -28.54
N ASN A 123 15.16 6.99 -27.93
CA ASN A 123 16.33 7.86 -28.11
C ASN A 123 17.40 7.63 -27.03
N LEU A 124 17.18 6.73 -26.07
CA LEU A 124 18.17 6.44 -25.03
C LEU A 124 19.33 5.55 -25.51
N HIS A 125 19.11 4.82 -26.60
CA HIS A 125 20.07 3.86 -27.13
C HIS A 125 21.48 4.46 -27.42
N PRO A 126 21.63 5.68 -27.97
CA PRO A 126 22.93 6.32 -28.17
C PRO A 126 23.63 6.72 -26.87
N TYR A 127 22.91 6.94 -25.77
CA TYR A 127 23.50 7.33 -24.49
C TYR A 127 24.06 6.13 -23.72
N PHE A 128 23.46 4.96 -23.89
CA PHE A 128 23.88 3.77 -23.18
C PHE A 128 25.04 3.04 -23.88
N LEU A 129 25.24 3.20 -25.20
CA LEU A 129 26.16 2.35 -26.00
C LEU A 129 26.76 3.04 -27.26
N PRO A 130 27.99 2.70 -27.70
CA PRO A 130 28.66 3.30 -28.87
C PRO A 130 28.26 2.64 -30.20
N GLN A 131 28.05 3.44 -31.27
CA GLN A 131 27.58 3.07 -32.62
C GLN A 131 28.39 1.99 -33.39
N GLU A 132 28.47 0.74 -32.95
CA GLU A 132 28.74 -0.43 -33.82
C GLU A 132 27.87 -1.67 -33.49
N ASN A 133 27.84 -2.62 -34.43
CA ASN A 133 26.77 -3.56 -34.80
C ASN A 133 26.32 -4.61 -33.76
N SER A 134 25.01 -4.89 -33.81
CA SER A 134 24.24 -6.08 -33.33
C SER A 134 24.38 -6.49 -31.85
N ASP A 135 23.23 -6.62 -31.18
CA ASP A 135 23.05 -7.20 -29.82
C ASP A 135 23.44 -6.34 -28.61
N ARG A 136 23.07 -5.06 -28.67
CA ARG A 136 23.24 -4.05 -27.62
C ARG A 136 22.40 -4.22 -26.34
N LEU A 137 22.06 -5.46 -26.01
CA LEU A 137 21.53 -5.87 -24.72
C LEU A 137 22.56 -6.68 -23.91
N SER A 138 23.87 -6.57 -24.21
CA SER A 138 24.94 -7.26 -23.46
C SER A 138 25.46 -6.43 -22.27
N LEU A 139 25.88 -5.18 -22.47
CA LEU A 139 26.49 -4.37 -21.38
C LEU A 139 25.46 -3.90 -20.35
N MET A 140 24.27 -3.44 -20.77
CA MET A 140 23.21 -3.04 -19.84
C MET A 140 22.66 -4.23 -19.06
N SER A 141 22.49 -5.39 -19.72
CA SER A 141 22.09 -6.61 -19.00
C SER A 141 23.17 -7.07 -18.02
N LEU A 142 24.45 -6.97 -18.40
CA LEU A 142 25.57 -7.26 -17.49
C LEU A 142 25.62 -6.26 -16.32
N PHE A 143 25.30 -4.99 -16.55
CA PHE A 143 25.18 -3.99 -15.50
C PHE A 143 24.08 -4.37 -14.49
N VAL A 144 22.86 -4.66 -14.97
CA VAL A 144 21.74 -5.09 -14.12
C VAL A 144 22.05 -6.41 -13.39
N ASP A 145 22.62 -7.40 -14.09
CA ASP A 145 23.09 -8.66 -13.48
C ASP A 145 24.12 -8.38 -12.36
N THR A 146 25.07 -7.48 -12.59
CA THR A 146 26.07 -7.09 -11.58
C THR A 146 25.42 -6.40 -10.38
N LEU A 147 24.43 -5.52 -10.59
CA LEU A 147 23.67 -4.90 -9.50
C LEU A 147 22.94 -5.95 -8.64
N PHE A 148 22.32 -6.94 -9.27
CA PHE A 148 21.65 -8.04 -8.55
C PHE A 148 22.66 -8.85 -7.75
N ARG A 149 23.77 -9.26 -8.37
CA ARG A 149 24.84 -10.00 -7.70
C ARG A 149 25.47 -9.22 -6.55
N THR A 150 25.66 -7.91 -6.70
CA THR A 150 26.17 -7.01 -5.64
C THR A 150 25.22 -7.02 -4.44
N THR A 151 23.91 -6.98 -4.67
CA THR A 151 22.89 -7.03 -3.61
C THR A 151 22.88 -8.38 -2.89
N ILE A 152 23.07 -9.48 -3.63
CA ILE A 152 23.00 -10.85 -3.11
C ILE A 152 24.29 -11.25 -2.38
N ALA A 153 25.44 -10.99 -2.97
CA ALA A 153 26.72 -11.54 -2.51
C ALA A 153 27.33 -10.74 -1.35
N ILE A 154 27.14 -9.41 -1.32
CA ILE A 154 27.80 -8.56 -0.33
C ILE A 154 26.94 -8.51 0.94
N PRO A 155 27.47 -8.82 2.14
CA PRO A 155 26.71 -8.68 3.38
C PRO A 155 26.36 -7.22 3.68
N VAL A 156 25.20 -7.00 4.29
CA VAL A 156 24.77 -5.66 4.73
C VAL A 156 25.42 -5.35 6.08
N GLU A 157 26.43 -4.48 6.04
CA GLU A 157 27.20 -4.01 7.20
C GLU A 157 27.27 -2.48 7.19
N THR A 158 27.77 -1.87 8.27
CA THR A 158 27.83 -0.40 8.39
C THR A 158 28.56 0.28 7.23
N TYR A 159 29.63 -0.33 6.70
CA TYR A 159 30.43 0.23 5.61
C TYR A 159 29.93 -0.16 4.20
N THR A 160 29.13 -1.22 4.05
CA THR A 160 28.51 -1.62 2.78
C THR A 160 27.07 -1.12 2.61
N TYR A 161 26.42 -0.63 3.69
CA TYR A 161 25.03 -0.17 3.67
C TYR A 161 24.75 0.87 2.58
N ALA A 162 25.63 1.86 2.42
CA ALA A 162 25.47 2.90 1.41
C ALA A 162 25.54 2.34 -0.02
N LEU A 163 26.40 1.34 -0.26
CA LEU A 163 26.49 0.65 -1.53
C LEU A 163 25.19 -0.10 -1.83
N HIS A 164 24.66 -0.86 -0.88
CA HIS A 164 23.37 -1.55 -1.03
C HIS A 164 22.24 -0.57 -1.37
N LEU A 165 22.13 0.54 -0.63
CA LEU A 165 21.10 1.54 -0.89
C LEU A 165 21.26 2.17 -2.29
N GLU A 166 22.49 2.44 -2.72
CA GLU A 166 22.78 3.02 -4.03
C GLU A 166 22.46 2.05 -5.17
N VAL A 167 22.71 0.75 -4.98
CA VAL A 167 22.27 -0.29 -5.91
C VAL A 167 20.76 -0.24 -6.10
N LEU A 168 19.99 -0.23 -5.01
CA LEU A 168 18.53 -0.18 -5.11
C LEU A 168 18.03 1.12 -5.76
N ASN A 169 18.63 2.26 -5.39
CA ASN A 169 18.30 3.55 -6.00
C ASN A 169 18.63 3.60 -7.52
N THR A 170 19.69 2.93 -7.94
CA THR A 170 20.06 2.81 -9.36
C THR A 170 19.05 1.98 -10.12
N LEU A 171 18.64 0.84 -9.56
CA LEU A 171 17.60 -0.01 -10.14
C LEU A 171 16.26 0.74 -10.25
N LEU A 172 15.88 1.50 -9.22
CA LEU A 172 14.70 2.37 -9.26
C LEU A 172 14.81 3.45 -10.32
N SER A 173 15.99 4.06 -10.47
CA SER A 173 16.22 5.07 -11.51
C SER A 173 16.03 4.48 -12.91
N LEU A 174 16.57 3.28 -13.17
CA LEU A 174 16.36 2.55 -14.44
C LEU A 174 14.88 2.26 -14.70
N LEU A 175 14.16 1.72 -13.71
CA LEU A 175 12.74 1.38 -13.84
C LEU A 175 11.84 2.62 -13.95
N SER A 176 12.30 3.79 -13.49
CA SER A 176 11.52 5.04 -13.53
C SER A 176 11.21 5.53 -14.94
N ILE A 177 11.77 4.91 -15.98
CA ILE A 177 11.37 5.11 -17.37
C ILE A 177 9.86 4.96 -17.56
N GLN A 178 9.20 4.07 -16.79
CA GLN A 178 7.74 3.91 -16.84
C GLN A 178 6.97 5.15 -16.39
N MET A 179 7.55 5.99 -15.51
CA MET A 179 6.93 7.25 -15.08
C MET A 179 6.94 8.30 -16.20
N CYS A 180 7.95 8.24 -17.07
CA CYS A 180 8.20 9.22 -18.14
C CYS A 180 7.73 8.74 -19.52
N ALA A 181 7.50 7.44 -19.70
CA ALA A 181 7.05 6.86 -20.96
C ALA A 181 5.54 7.05 -21.21
N LYS A 182 5.18 7.18 -22.48
CA LYS A 182 3.77 7.10 -22.95
C LYS A 182 3.38 5.67 -23.34
N GLU A 183 4.36 4.84 -23.63
CA GLU A 183 4.20 3.48 -24.13
C GLU A 183 4.10 2.48 -22.96
N ALA A 184 3.53 1.30 -23.23
CA ALA A 184 3.42 0.25 -22.23
C ALA A 184 4.79 -0.36 -21.91
N ALA A 185 5.00 -0.75 -20.64
CA ALA A 185 6.23 -1.39 -20.16
C ALA A 185 6.67 -2.60 -21.00
N LEU A 186 5.71 -3.31 -21.62
CA LEU A 186 5.95 -4.47 -22.48
C LEU A 186 6.85 -4.18 -23.69
N ILE A 187 6.85 -2.93 -24.17
CA ILE A 187 7.63 -2.51 -25.35
C ILE A 187 9.01 -1.97 -24.92
N SER A 188 9.19 -1.71 -23.62
CA SER A 188 10.43 -1.16 -23.07
C SER A 188 11.58 -2.16 -23.16
N SER A 189 12.68 -1.72 -23.79
CA SER A 189 13.95 -2.41 -23.83
C SER A 189 14.57 -2.57 -22.43
N ILE A 190 14.41 -1.58 -21.56
CA ILE A 190 14.87 -1.64 -20.17
C ILE A 190 14.08 -2.71 -19.42
N TYR A 191 12.74 -2.67 -19.43
CA TYR A 191 11.95 -3.70 -18.75
C TYR A 191 12.13 -5.10 -19.35
N SER A 192 12.40 -5.21 -20.65
CA SER A 192 12.76 -6.48 -21.29
C SER A 192 13.99 -7.12 -20.63
N ILE A 193 14.98 -6.32 -20.20
CA ILE A 193 16.14 -6.83 -19.46
C ILE A 193 15.68 -7.47 -18.15
N PHE A 194 14.95 -6.71 -17.32
CA PHE A 194 14.49 -7.16 -16.01
C PHE A 194 13.59 -8.39 -16.08
N MET A 195 12.71 -8.47 -17.08
CA MET A 195 11.68 -9.50 -17.14
C MET A 195 12.11 -10.76 -17.90
N HIS A 196 13.00 -10.65 -18.88
CA HIS A 196 13.25 -11.73 -19.85
C HIS A 196 14.73 -12.07 -20.10
N ARG A 197 15.69 -11.25 -19.68
CA ARG A 197 17.11 -11.44 -20.03
C ARG A 197 18.01 -11.88 -18.88
N LEU A 198 17.50 -11.89 -17.65
CA LEU A 198 18.23 -12.33 -16.47
C LEU A 198 17.98 -13.81 -16.17
N ASP A 199 18.94 -14.45 -15.53
CA ASP A 199 18.84 -15.84 -15.10
C ASP A 199 17.72 -16.02 -14.03
N PRO A 200 16.81 -17.01 -14.18
CA PRO A 200 15.72 -17.22 -13.23
C PRO A 200 16.18 -17.48 -11.79
N LEU A 201 17.32 -18.16 -11.57
CA LEU A 201 17.84 -18.40 -10.23
C LEU A 201 18.32 -17.10 -9.59
N LEU A 202 19.01 -16.24 -10.37
CA LEU A 202 19.39 -14.90 -9.92
C LEU A 202 18.15 -14.05 -9.55
N ILE A 203 17.08 -14.11 -10.35
CA ILE A 203 15.83 -13.40 -10.05
C ILE A 203 15.20 -13.90 -8.75
N SER A 204 15.18 -15.21 -8.54
CA SER A 204 14.66 -15.82 -7.30
C SER A 204 15.42 -15.33 -6.08
N GLU A 205 16.74 -15.41 -6.15
CA GLU A 205 17.64 -15.04 -5.06
C GLU A 205 17.60 -13.54 -4.77
N PHE A 206 17.50 -12.72 -5.81
CA PHE A 206 17.34 -11.27 -5.66
C PHE A 206 16.01 -10.93 -5.00
N THR A 207 14.91 -11.57 -5.43
CA THR A 207 13.58 -11.39 -4.83
C THR A 207 13.58 -11.80 -3.36
N ARG A 208 14.23 -12.93 -3.02
CA ARG A 208 14.45 -13.35 -1.63
C ARG A 208 15.21 -12.29 -0.84
N THR A 209 16.33 -11.80 -1.38
CA THR A 209 17.20 -10.84 -0.70
C THR A 209 16.48 -9.52 -0.42
N LEU A 210 15.70 -8.99 -1.37
CA LEU A 210 14.86 -7.81 -1.13
C LEU A 210 13.83 -8.05 -0.02
N LEU A 211 13.18 -9.22 -0.01
CA LEU A 211 12.21 -9.56 1.03
C LEU A 211 12.90 -9.71 2.39
N GLU A 212 14.11 -10.26 2.44
CA GLU A 212 14.92 -10.31 3.66
C GLU A 212 15.35 -8.93 4.15
N HIS A 213 15.69 -7.99 3.27
CA HIS A 213 15.96 -6.61 3.67
C HIS A 213 14.73 -5.95 4.29
N PHE A 214 13.55 -6.18 3.70
CA PHE A 214 12.29 -5.75 4.29
C PHE A 214 12.05 -6.40 5.65
N ILE A 215 12.36 -7.69 5.82
CA ILE A 215 12.17 -8.40 7.10
C ILE A 215 13.17 -7.94 8.16
N LYS A 216 14.43 -7.70 7.80
CA LYS A 216 15.49 -7.35 8.76
C LYS A 216 15.33 -5.95 9.33
N GLN A 217 14.70 -5.02 8.60
CA GLN A 217 14.53 -3.62 9.00
C GLN A 217 15.85 -3.02 9.51
N THR A 218 16.95 -3.25 8.79
CA THR A 218 18.28 -2.79 9.22
C THR A 218 18.31 -1.27 9.32
N ASP A 219 18.69 -0.75 10.50
CA ASP A 219 18.85 0.68 10.74
C ASP A 219 19.90 1.30 9.83
N CYS A 220 19.60 2.52 9.35
CA CYS A 220 20.59 3.36 8.68
C CYS A 220 21.75 3.66 9.66
N PRO A 221 23.02 3.36 9.30
CA PRO A 221 24.16 3.67 10.15
C PRO A 221 24.22 5.15 10.57
N SER A 222 24.52 5.41 11.83
CA SER A 222 24.52 6.78 12.39
C SER A 222 25.49 7.73 11.67
N ALA A 223 26.61 7.22 11.14
CA ALA A 223 27.56 7.98 10.32
C ALA A 223 26.96 8.49 9.00
N LEU A 224 25.88 7.87 8.52
CA LEU A 224 25.15 8.24 7.32
C LEU A 224 23.88 9.06 7.64
N ALA A 225 23.29 8.85 8.82
CA ALA A 225 22.09 9.54 9.28
C ALA A 225 22.34 11.01 9.68
N VAL A 226 23.57 11.37 10.05
CA VAL A 226 23.95 12.75 10.41
C VAL A 226 24.39 13.50 9.15
N VAL A 227 23.48 14.29 8.57
CA VAL A 227 23.88 15.46 7.79
C VAL A 227 23.87 16.65 8.75
N PRO A 228 25.02 17.09 9.31
CA PRO A 228 25.04 18.35 10.02
C PRO A 228 24.91 19.45 8.96
N LEU A 229 23.77 20.12 8.92
CA LEU A 229 23.55 21.39 8.20
C LEU A 229 24.35 22.56 8.81
N ASN A 230 25.49 22.29 9.46
CA ASN A 230 26.22 23.29 10.24
C ASN A 230 27.37 23.97 9.48
N ASP A 231 27.63 23.63 8.22
CA ASP A 231 28.68 24.29 7.41
C ASP A 231 28.14 25.39 6.46
N VAL A 232 26.95 25.95 6.75
CA VAL A 232 26.48 27.18 6.11
C VAL A 232 26.43 28.29 7.14
N ASN A 233 27.59 28.92 7.38
CA ASN A 233 27.65 30.24 8.01
C ASN A 233 26.98 31.25 7.07
N GLY A 234 25.70 31.54 7.31
CA GLY A 234 24.95 32.61 6.67
C GLY A 234 23.50 32.24 6.39
N ASP A 235 22.58 32.76 7.21
CA ASP A 235 21.14 32.87 6.98
C ASP A 235 20.46 31.76 6.16
N SER A 236 20.00 30.70 6.83
CA SER A 236 19.11 29.70 6.19
C SER A 236 18.18 28.99 7.18
N GLY A 237 17.28 29.77 7.80
CA GLY A 237 16.05 29.23 8.43
C GLY A 237 14.92 28.91 7.43
N THR A 238 15.22 28.90 6.13
CA THR A 238 14.23 28.94 5.05
C THR A 238 14.03 27.58 4.35
N LEU A 239 15.03 26.70 4.34
CA LEU A 239 14.97 25.41 3.61
C LEU A 239 14.13 24.34 4.32
N TYR A 240 14.10 24.32 5.67
CA TYR A 240 13.22 23.42 6.42
C TYR A 240 11.72 23.70 6.19
N LYS A 241 11.39 24.94 5.80
CA LYS A 241 10.00 25.37 5.52
C LYS A 241 9.57 25.12 4.06
N ILE A 242 10.52 25.07 3.11
CA ILE A 242 10.20 24.87 1.69
C ILE A 242 9.81 23.41 1.40
N GLY A 243 10.45 22.43 2.06
CA GLY A 243 10.11 21.01 1.90
C GLY A 243 8.66 20.66 2.29
N GLN A 244 8.11 21.35 3.30
CA GLN A 244 6.70 21.19 3.72
C GLN A 244 5.74 22.00 2.83
N SER A 245 6.17 23.12 2.26
CA SER A 245 5.35 24.01 1.43
C SER A 245 5.16 23.51 -0.01
N VAL A 246 6.20 22.96 -0.65
CA VAL A 246 6.12 22.51 -2.06
C VAL A 246 5.31 21.21 -2.19
N ALA A 247 5.38 20.33 -1.18
CA ALA A 247 4.50 19.16 -1.09
C ALA A 247 3.02 19.57 -1.08
N SER A 248 2.66 20.70 -0.46
CA SER A 248 1.27 21.20 -0.44
C SER A 248 0.82 21.86 -1.74
N GLY A 249 1.72 22.53 -2.47
CA GLY A 249 1.39 23.28 -3.69
C GLY A 249 1.16 22.41 -4.93
N LEU A 250 1.83 21.25 -5.03
CA LEU A 250 1.59 20.32 -6.15
C LEU A 250 0.34 19.46 -5.93
N TRP A 251 -0.04 19.22 -4.68
CA TRP A 251 -1.30 18.54 -4.37
C TRP A 251 -2.53 19.38 -4.72
N SER A 252 -2.49 20.72 -4.68
CA SER A 252 -3.63 21.51 -5.15
C SER A 252 -3.87 21.37 -6.66
N VAL A 253 -2.83 21.06 -7.44
CA VAL A 253 -2.94 20.85 -8.89
C VAL A 253 -3.42 19.44 -9.24
N VAL A 254 -3.10 18.43 -8.42
CA VAL A 254 -3.53 17.03 -8.64
C VAL A 254 -4.89 16.70 -8.00
N THR A 255 -5.34 17.46 -6.98
CA THR A 255 -6.61 17.22 -6.26
C THR A 255 -7.78 18.09 -6.75
N LEU A 256 -7.61 18.85 -7.86
CA LEU A 256 -8.63 19.77 -8.38
C LEU A 256 -9.88 19.10 -9.01
N GLY A 257 -10.05 17.77 -8.84
CA GLY A 257 -11.23 17.01 -9.27
C GLY A 257 -11.96 16.24 -8.17
N MET A 258 -11.48 16.25 -6.91
CA MET A 258 -12.16 15.56 -5.79
C MET A 258 -12.75 16.58 -4.83
N GLY A 259 -14.02 16.36 -4.44
CA GLY A 259 -14.90 17.32 -3.76
C GLY A 259 -14.29 18.11 -2.60
N SER A 260 -14.71 19.37 -2.53
CA SER A 260 -14.24 20.36 -1.56
C SER A 260 -14.45 19.94 -0.11
N SER A 261 -13.38 19.96 0.68
CA SER A 261 -13.45 20.13 2.13
C SER A 261 -12.20 20.89 2.57
N THR A 262 -12.40 22.16 2.87
CA THR A 262 -11.38 23.09 3.38
C THR A 262 -10.97 22.70 4.79
N ALA A 263 -9.94 21.85 4.92
CA ALA A 263 -9.21 21.68 6.17
C ALA A 263 -8.01 22.62 6.18
N THR A 264 -8.08 23.68 6.99
CA THR A 264 -6.94 24.54 7.31
C THR A 264 -5.98 23.77 8.21
N PRO A 265 -4.66 23.72 7.92
CA PRO A 265 -3.70 23.07 8.80
C PRO A 265 -3.47 23.98 10.01
N THR A 266 -3.87 23.52 11.19
CA THR A 266 -3.52 24.17 12.45
C THR A 266 -2.03 23.93 12.71
N THR A 267 -1.25 24.99 12.60
CA THR A 267 0.13 25.08 13.08
C THR A 267 0.18 24.74 14.57
N THR A 268 0.61 23.53 14.90
CA THR A 268 1.16 23.21 16.22
C THR A 268 2.68 23.24 16.09
N THR A 269 3.27 24.19 16.80
CA THR A 269 4.71 24.30 17.01
C THR A 269 5.21 23.00 17.64
N ALA A 270 6.02 22.25 16.89
CA ALA A 270 6.71 21.08 17.40
C ALA A 270 7.74 21.51 18.46
N SER A 271 7.36 21.40 19.73
CA SER A 271 8.32 21.25 20.82
C SER A 271 8.99 19.88 20.68
N GLU A 272 10.31 19.84 20.86
CA GLU A 272 11.12 18.63 20.99
C GLU A 272 10.41 17.58 21.85
N GLY A 273 9.81 16.59 21.20
CA GLY A 273 9.10 15.49 21.80
C GLY A 273 9.61 14.20 21.17
N THR A 274 10.01 13.26 22.02
CA THR A 274 10.40 11.90 21.66
C THR A 274 9.41 11.28 20.68
N VAL A 275 9.84 11.10 19.42
CA VAL A 275 9.05 10.41 18.39
C VAL A 275 8.87 8.96 18.85
N SER A 276 7.62 8.53 19.03
CA SER A 276 7.32 7.15 19.38
C SER A 276 7.65 6.23 18.19
N PRO A 277 8.17 5.01 18.40
CA PRO A 277 8.41 4.02 17.34
C PRO A 277 7.14 3.53 16.62
N THR A 278 5.97 4.12 16.90
CA THR A 278 4.69 3.85 16.22
C THR A 278 4.26 4.99 15.27
N ASP A 279 5.10 6.00 15.06
CA ASP A 279 4.85 7.06 14.09
C ASP A 279 5.25 6.58 12.68
N PRO A 280 4.36 6.63 11.67
CA PRO A 280 4.72 6.29 10.28
C PRO A 280 5.94 7.06 9.75
N ALA A 281 6.19 8.26 10.28
CA ALA A 281 7.35 9.06 9.93
C ALA A 281 8.66 8.51 10.54
N TYR A 282 8.60 7.74 11.62
CA TYR A 282 9.75 7.07 12.24
C TYR A 282 10.26 5.92 11.36
N ASP A 283 9.36 5.03 10.94
CA ASP A 283 9.70 3.86 10.12
C ASP A 283 10.29 4.24 8.76
N LEU A 284 9.79 5.34 8.17
CA LEU A 284 10.27 5.82 6.88
C LEU A 284 11.69 6.42 6.96
N ARG A 285 12.08 6.99 8.11
CA ARG A 285 13.34 7.73 8.29
C ARG A 285 14.54 6.87 8.68
N ASN A 286 14.31 5.72 9.30
CA ASN A 286 15.41 4.90 9.82
C ASN A 286 15.69 3.65 8.98
N HIS A 287 14.68 3.06 8.32
CA HIS A 287 14.82 1.79 7.60
C HIS A 287 14.89 1.98 6.07
N HIS A 288 15.77 2.86 5.60
CA HIS A 288 15.85 3.22 4.17
C HIS A 288 16.03 2.00 3.24
N LEU A 289 16.87 1.05 3.60
CA LEU A 289 17.11 -0.15 2.79
C LEU A 289 15.86 -1.02 2.66
N ALA A 290 15.12 -1.22 3.77
CA ALA A 290 13.86 -1.95 3.77
C ALA A 290 12.80 -1.25 2.91
N ASN A 291 12.73 0.07 2.98
CA ASN A 291 11.80 0.89 2.19
C ASN A 291 12.07 0.81 0.69
N GLN A 292 13.34 0.93 0.25
CA GLN A 292 13.67 0.76 -1.17
C GLN A 292 13.46 -0.68 -1.65
N SER A 293 13.69 -1.67 -0.77
CA SER A 293 13.49 -3.08 -1.10
C SER A 293 12.02 -3.40 -1.37
N ILE A 294 11.09 -2.93 -0.51
CA ILE A 294 9.66 -3.12 -0.75
C ILE A 294 9.19 -2.36 -1.99
N HIS A 295 9.72 -1.16 -2.28
CA HIS A 295 9.42 -0.44 -3.52
C HIS A 295 9.80 -1.25 -4.76
N LEU A 296 11.01 -1.81 -4.79
CA LEU A 296 11.47 -2.64 -5.90
C LEU A 296 10.66 -3.92 -6.05
N ILE A 297 10.34 -4.61 -4.94
CA ILE A 297 9.45 -5.77 -4.96
C ILE A 297 8.13 -5.39 -5.64
N LEU A 298 7.49 -4.32 -5.19
CA LEU A 298 6.20 -3.88 -5.69
C LEU A 298 6.24 -3.44 -7.16
N ILE A 299 7.28 -2.74 -7.61
CA ILE A 299 7.42 -2.37 -9.03
C ILE A 299 7.58 -3.64 -9.87
N LEU A 300 8.55 -4.49 -9.52
CA LEU A 300 8.89 -5.67 -10.29
C LEU A 300 7.75 -6.69 -10.33
N SER A 301 6.93 -6.81 -9.28
CA SER A 301 5.85 -7.80 -9.20
C SER A 301 4.51 -7.37 -9.81
N ASN A 302 4.32 -6.09 -10.13
CA ASN A 302 3.05 -5.53 -10.62
C ASN A 302 3.08 -5.10 -12.09
N HIS A 303 4.18 -5.34 -12.80
CA HIS A 303 4.24 -5.16 -14.26
C HIS A 303 4.09 -6.53 -14.95
N PHE A 304 3.74 -6.58 -16.24
CA PHE A 304 3.64 -7.85 -16.99
C PHE A 304 2.72 -8.88 -16.32
N THR A 305 1.54 -8.45 -15.91
CA THR A 305 0.53 -9.26 -15.18
C THR A 305 -0.39 -10.08 -16.09
N ASN A 306 -0.39 -9.81 -17.40
CA ASN A 306 -1.20 -10.50 -18.40
C ASN A 306 -0.74 -11.96 -18.61
N ASP A 307 -1.67 -12.90 -18.77
CA ASP A 307 -1.41 -14.34 -18.88
C ASP A 307 -0.43 -14.73 -20.01
N ALA A 308 -0.31 -13.89 -21.03
CA ALA A 308 0.63 -14.07 -22.13
C ALA A 308 2.12 -13.94 -21.72
N HIS A 309 2.42 -13.22 -20.63
CA HIS A 309 3.78 -12.96 -20.18
C HIS A 309 3.93 -13.33 -18.70
N ARG A 310 4.72 -14.37 -18.39
CA ARG A 310 4.98 -14.78 -17.01
C ARG A 310 5.99 -13.84 -16.35
N ASN A 311 5.54 -12.97 -15.46
CA ASN A 311 6.43 -12.18 -14.61
C ASN A 311 7.17 -13.06 -13.59
N PRO A 312 8.50 -13.20 -13.67
CA PRO A 312 9.27 -14.10 -12.81
C PRO A 312 9.32 -13.64 -11.35
N TYR A 313 9.37 -12.32 -11.08
CA TYR A 313 9.36 -11.77 -9.72
C TYR A 313 8.01 -11.98 -9.04
N ARG A 314 6.91 -11.78 -9.77
CA ARG A 314 5.55 -12.07 -9.29
C ARG A 314 5.40 -13.55 -8.98
N LEU A 315 5.88 -14.44 -9.86
CA LEU A 315 5.84 -15.88 -9.61
C LEU A 315 6.65 -16.25 -8.36
N ALA A 316 7.87 -15.76 -8.21
CA ALA A 316 8.72 -16.00 -7.03
C ALA A 316 8.05 -15.50 -5.73
N LEU A 317 7.53 -14.27 -5.73
CA LEU A 317 6.88 -13.66 -4.57
C LEU A 317 5.58 -14.37 -4.16
N LEU A 318 4.81 -14.90 -5.11
CA LEU A 318 3.52 -15.51 -4.81
C LEU A 318 3.60 -17.00 -4.46
N HIS A 319 4.75 -17.64 -4.65
CA HIS A 319 4.93 -19.08 -4.44
C HIS A 319 6.09 -19.45 -3.49
N PHE A 320 6.74 -18.50 -2.82
CA PHE A 320 7.75 -18.83 -1.80
C PHE A 320 7.12 -19.56 -0.60
N THR A 321 7.92 -20.42 0.01
CA THR A 321 7.52 -21.32 1.11
C THR A 321 8.15 -20.90 2.44
N ASP A 322 7.67 -21.47 3.55
CA ASP A 322 8.33 -21.26 4.84
C ASP A 322 9.65 -22.03 4.88
N THR A 323 10.66 -21.48 5.56
CA THR A 323 11.93 -22.16 5.85
C THR A 323 11.77 -23.49 6.59
N GLN A 324 10.65 -23.70 7.28
CA GLN A 324 10.34 -24.93 8.01
C GLN A 324 9.65 -25.99 7.15
N ASP A 325 9.04 -25.58 6.03
CA ASP A 325 8.39 -26.50 5.10
C ASP A 325 9.45 -27.05 4.15
N SER A 326 9.65 -28.37 4.18
CA SER A 326 10.40 -29.02 3.10
C SER A 326 9.61 -28.83 1.80
N PRO A 327 10.24 -28.46 0.67
CA PRO A 327 9.55 -28.26 -0.61
C PRO A 327 9.08 -29.62 -1.16
N THR A 328 7.99 -30.16 -0.61
CA THR A 328 7.45 -31.47 -0.99
C THR A 328 6.38 -31.38 -2.08
N ASN A 329 5.94 -30.17 -2.42
CA ASN A 329 4.89 -29.90 -3.43
C ASN A 329 5.33 -28.79 -4.41
N LEU A 330 6.53 -28.90 -4.97
CA LEU A 330 6.86 -28.08 -6.15
C LEU A 330 6.02 -28.61 -7.32
N PRO A 331 5.37 -27.75 -8.13
CA PRO A 331 4.70 -28.19 -9.34
C PRO A 331 5.70 -28.97 -10.21
N ASP A 332 5.33 -30.16 -10.70
CA ASP A 332 6.18 -31.02 -11.56
C ASP A 332 6.55 -30.40 -12.92
N SER A 333 6.26 -29.12 -13.13
CA SER A 333 6.31 -28.40 -14.40
C SER A 333 6.99 -27.05 -14.19
N GLU A 334 8.26 -26.98 -14.60
CA GLU A 334 9.22 -25.86 -14.60
C GLU A 334 10.02 -25.62 -13.30
N PRO A 335 11.34 -25.35 -13.39
CA PRO A 335 12.12 -24.83 -12.27
C PRO A 335 11.68 -23.39 -12.03
N LEU A 336 10.58 -23.22 -11.29
CA LEU A 336 10.14 -21.91 -10.84
C LEU A 336 11.28 -21.25 -10.05
N PRO A 337 11.42 -19.92 -10.08
CA PRO A 337 12.31 -19.20 -9.18
C PRO A 337 11.78 -19.31 -7.73
N TRP A 338 11.91 -20.48 -7.12
CA TRP A 338 11.42 -20.76 -5.76
C TRP A 338 12.50 -20.46 -4.72
N PHE A 339 12.05 -19.85 -3.63
CA PHE A 339 12.88 -19.62 -2.46
C PHE A 339 12.04 -19.84 -1.19
N SER A 340 12.70 -19.87 -0.03
CA SER A 340 12.05 -19.99 1.27
C SER A 340 12.37 -18.78 2.15
N VAL A 341 11.41 -18.34 2.96
CA VAL A 341 11.56 -17.24 3.93
C VAL A 341 10.89 -17.63 5.25
N ASP A 342 11.46 -17.19 6.37
CA ASP A 342 10.88 -17.39 7.69
C ASP A 342 9.54 -16.63 7.81
N TYR A 343 8.43 -17.38 7.76
CA TYR A 343 7.08 -16.81 7.82
C TYR A 343 6.82 -16.06 9.11
N ARG A 344 7.44 -16.47 10.22
CA ARG A 344 7.27 -15.78 11.50
C ARG A 344 7.88 -14.39 11.45
N ARG A 345 9.11 -14.26 10.96
CA ARG A 345 9.77 -12.94 10.86
C ARG A 345 9.03 -12.03 9.89
N LEU A 346 8.57 -12.56 8.75
CA LEU A 346 7.76 -11.79 7.80
C LEU A 346 6.45 -11.29 8.44
N TYR A 347 5.76 -12.17 9.17
CA TYR A 347 4.54 -11.82 9.89
C TYR A 347 4.78 -10.74 10.95
N ASP A 348 5.83 -10.88 11.77
CA ASP A 348 6.14 -9.95 12.85
C ASP A 348 6.42 -8.53 12.33
N VAL A 349 7.12 -8.42 11.18
CA VAL A 349 7.41 -7.14 10.53
C VAL A 349 6.15 -6.55 9.90
N LEU A 350 5.34 -7.35 9.21
CA LEU A 350 4.06 -6.88 8.66
C LEU A 350 3.13 -6.36 9.76
N CYS A 351 3.09 -7.00 10.94
CA CYS A 351 2.33 -6.47 12.08
C CYS A 351 2.76 -5.06 12.48
N GLN A 352 4.05 -4.75 12.37
CA GLN A 352 4.61 -3.44 12.73
C GLN A 352 4.35 -2.42 11.63
N THR A 353 4.52 -2.80 10.36
CA THR A 353 4.55 -1.85 9.23
C THR A 353 3.27 -1.77 8.41
N VAL A 354 2.26 -2.64 8.61
CA VAL A 354 1.01 -2.66 7.79
C VAL A 354 0.25 -1.33 7.76
N HIS A 355 0.54 -0.41 8.67
CA HIS A 355 -0.02 0.94 8.66
C HIS A 355 0.56 1.85 7.55
N THR A 356 1.59 1.41 6.81
CA THR A 356 2.13 2.07 5.62
C THR A 356 1.52 1.48 4.35
N ASP A 357 1.28 2.32 3.34
CA ASP A 357 0.68 1.92 2.05
C ASP A 357 1.41 0.73 1.40
N GLN A 358 2.75 0.76 1.39
CA GLN A 358 3.58 -0.26 0.75
C GLN A 358 3.41 -1.62 1.42
N SER A 359 3.43 -1.64 2.75
CA SER A 359 3.28 -2.88 3.53
C SER A 359 1.85 -3.43 3.43
N THR A 360 0.85 -2.55 3.40
CA THR A 360 -0.54 -2.96 3.14
C THR A 360 -0.66 -3.62 1.77
N LEU A 361 -0.05 -3.04 0.73
CA LEU A 361 -0.10 -3.60 -0.62
C LEU A 361 0.63 -4.95 -0.70
N LEU A 362 1.81 -5.08 -0.08
CA LEU A 362 2.51 -6.35 0.01
C LEU A 362 1.67 -7.42 0.73
N LEU A 363 1.06 -7.07 1.87
CA LEU A 363 0.18 -7.97 2.61
C LEU A 363 -1.03 -8.42 1.76
N TYR A 364 -1.64 -7.49 1.03
CA TYR A 364 -2.71 -7.80 0.08
C TYR A 364 -2.27 -8.87 -0.94
N MET A 365 -1.14 -8.65 -1.62
CA MET A 365 -0.64 -9.56 -2.65
C MET A 365 -0.40 -10.97 -2.10
N LEU A 366 0.22 -11.05 -0.91
CA LEU A 366 0.51 -12.33 -0.25
C LEU A 366 -0.76 -13.04 0.21
N LEU A 367 -1.71 -12.34 0.86
CA LEU A 367 -2.96 -12.96 1.31
C LEU A 367 -3.85 -13.39 0.14
N HIS A 368 -3.85 -12.66 -0.97
CA HIS A 368 -4.68 -12.98 -2.13
C HIS A 368 -4.16 -14.22 -2.86
N ARG A 369 -2.83 -14.33 -3.08
CA ARG A 369 -2.26 -15.31 -4.01
C ARG A 369 -1.34 -16.35 -3.39
N ASN A 370 -0.64 -16.06 -2.29
CA ASN A 370 0.19 -17.06 -1.59
C ASN A 370 -0.65 -17.81 -0.55
N GLN A 371 -1.19 -18.97 -0.93
CA GLN A 371 -2.10 -19.75 -0.08
C GLN A 371 -1.42 -20.28 1.19
N HIS A 372 -0.13 -20.62 1.13
CA HIS A 372 0.63 -21.09 2.28
C HIS A 372 0.78 -19.98 3.32
N PHE A 373 1.15 -18.77 2.88
CA PHE A 373 1.25 -17.62 3.78
C PHE A 373 -0.13 -17.18 4.31
N LYS A 374 -1.18 -17.20 3.48
CA LYS A 374 -2.56 -16.94 3.93
C LYS A 374 -2.97 -17.89 5.06
N ALA A 375 -2.75 -19.20 4.88
CA ALA A 375 -3.05 -20.21 5.90
C ALA A 375 -2.22 -20.00 7.17
N TYR A 376 -0.94 -19.66 7.03
CA TYR A 376 -0.08 -19.32 8.16
C TYR A 376 -0.65 -18.15 8.97
N VAL A 377 -1.01 -17.04 8.30
CA VAL A 377 -1.60 -15.84 8.93
C VAL A 377 -2.89 -16.18 9.68
N ILE A 378 -3.84 -16.85 9.04
CA ILE A 378 -5.14 -17.20 9.64
C ILE A 378 -4.99 -18.11 10.86
N SER A 379 -3.96 -18.96 10.90
CA SER A 379 -3.68 -19.85 12.05
C SER A 379 -3.07 -19.15 13.28
N ARG A 380 -2.71 -17.86 13.20
CA ARG A 380 -2.04 -17.15 14.29
C ARG A 380 -2.99 -16.77 15.41
N THR A 381 -2.57 -17.00 16.66
CA THR A 381 -3.31 -16.58 17.85
C THR A 381 -3.24 -15.08 18.13
N ASN A 382 -2.23 -14.40 17.59
CA ASN A 382 -1.99 -12.96 17.70
C ASN A 382 -2.44 -12.18 16.46
N ILE A 383 -3.48 -12.65 15.75
CA ILE A 383 -4.03 -12.00 14.54
C ILE A 383 -4.47 -10.54 14.78
N ASP A 384 -4.73 -10.17 16.03
CA ASP A 384 -5.02 -8.80 16.45
C ASP A 384 -3.88 -7.83 16.14
N GLN A 385 -2.63 -8.29 16.08
CA GLN A 385 -1.48 -7.47 15.73
C GLN A 385 -1.49 -7.00 14.27
N ILE A 386 -2.16 -7.72 13.36
CA ILE A 386 -2.39 -7.27 11.97
C ILE A 386 -3.73 -6.54 11.84
N VAL A 387 -4.80 -7.12 12.38
CA VAL A 387 -6.16 -6.59 12.18
C VAL A 387 -6.32 -5.23 12.85
N LEU A 388 -5.76 -5.02 14.05
CA LEU A 388 -5.95 -3.76 14.77
C LEU A 388 -5.31 -2.56 14.05
N PRO A 389 -4.07 -2.61 13.54
CA PRO A 389 -3.54 -1.59 12.66
C PRO A 389 -4.35 -1.36 11.38
N VAL A 390 -4.82 -2.41 10.70
CA VAL A 390 -5.68 -2.30 9.51
C VAL A 390 -6.98 -1.54 9.84
N LEU A 391 -7.60 -1.85 10.98
CA LEU A 391 -8.78 -1.12 11.46
C LEU A 391 -8.49 0.34 11.77
N ARG A 392 -7.30 0.68 12.28
CA ARG A 392 -6.90 2.08 12.48
C ARG A 392 -6.78 2.84 11.17
N VAL A 393 -6.24 2.22 10.12
CA VAL A 393 -6.16 2.83 8.77
C VAL A 393 -7.57 3.13 8.26
N ILE A 394 -8.48 2.16 8.33
CA ILE A 394 -9.87 2.34 7.88
C ILE A 394 -10.60 3.38 8.73
N TYR A 395 -10.34 3.43 10.05
CA TYR A 395 -10.95 4.42 10.93
C TYR A 395 -10.49 5.85 10.63
N ALA A 396 -9.22 6.02 10.26
CA ALA A 396 -8.62 7.29 9.85
C ALA A 396 -8.92 7.66 8.38
N ALA A 397 -9.98 7.10 7.79
CA ALA A 397 -10.33 7.26 6.37
C ALA A 397 -10.48 8.73 5.91
N THR A 398 -10.81 9.66 6.80
CA THR A 398 -10.91 11.10 6.47
C THR A 398 -9.56 11.78 6.25
N GLU A 399 -8.48 11.18 6.72
CA GLU A 399 -7.12 11.76 6.73
C GLU A 399 -6.15 10.97 5.83
N ARG A 400 -6.61 9.87 5.21
CA ARG A 400 -5.80 8.93 4.45
C ARG A 400 -6.19 8.90 2.97
N ASN A 401 -5.28 8.39 2.14
CA ASN A 401 -5.54 8.17 0.72
C ASN A 401 -6.64 7.11 0.53
N SER A 402 -7.58 7.34 -0.40
CA SER A 402 -8.65 6.40 -0.75
C SER A 402 -8.11 5.01 -1.09
N HIS A 403 -7.00 4.95 -1.84
CA HIS A 403 -6.37 3.68 -2.23
C HIS A 403 -5.91 2.83 -1.03
N HIS A 404 -5.34 3.48 0.00
CA HIS A 404 -4.89 2.78 1.20
C HIS A 404 -6.06 2.18 1.98
N ILE A 405 -7.19 2.91 2.01
CA ILE A 405 -8.43 2.45 2.63
C ILE A 405 -9.01 1.27 1.86
N TYR A 406 -9.03 1.31 0.52
CA TYR A 406 -9.51 0.18 -0.29
C TYR A 406 -8.67 -1.07 -0.04
N MET A 407 -7.34 -0.98 -0.08
CA MET A 407 -6.47 -2.14 0.17
C MET A 407 -6.68 -2.72 1.57
N SER A 408 -6.86 -1.86 2.57
CA SER A 408 -7.17 -2.29 3.94
C SER A 408 -8.53 -3.00 4.04
N LEU A 409 -9.55 -2.52 3.32
CA LEU A 409 -10.86 -3.17 3.25
C LEU A 409 -10.82 -4.50 2.51
N ILE A 410 -10.06 -4.60 1.41
CA ILE A 410 -9.86 -5.84 0.67
C ILE A 410 -9.16 -6.89 1.54
N ILE A 411 -8.16 -6.49 2.33
CA ILE A 411 -7.53 -7.39 3.32
C ILE A 411 -8.56 -7.93 4.31
N LEU A 412 -9.43 -7.08 4.86
CA LEU A 412 -10.50 -7.55 5.75
C LEU A 412 -11.48 -8.48 5.04
N LEU A 413 -11.82 -8.20 3.77
CA LEU A 413 -12.67 -9.07 2.96
C LEU A 413 -12.02 -10.45 2.77
N ILE A 414 -10.76 -10.50 2.34
CA ILE A 414 -10.00 -11.75 2.13
C ILE A 414 -9.90 -12.58 3.42
N LEU A 415 -9.67 -11.92 4.57
CA LEU A 415 -9.63 -12.59 5.86
C LEU A 415 -11.03 -13.10 6.28
N SER A 416 -12.08 -12.32 6.01
CA SER A 416 -13.45 -12.69 6.35
C SER A 416 -14.00 -13.88 5.56
N GLU A 417 -13.36 -14.26 4.44
CA GLU A 417 -13.74 -15.47 3.69
C GLU A 417 -13.59 -16.75 4.54
N ASP A 418 -12.76 -16.73 5.58
CA ASP A 418 -12.46 -17.87 6.44
C ASP A 418 -13.30 -17.90 7.72
N ASP A 419 -13.99 -19.02 7.96
CA ASP A 419 -14.90 -19.19 9.10
C ASP A 419 -14.17 -19.31 10.44
N TYR A 420 -12.94 -19.83 10.44
CA TYR A 420 -12.14 -19.92 11.65
C TYR A 420 -11.69 -18.53 12.11
N PHE A 421 -11.25 -17.68 11.18
CA PHE A 421 -11.01 -16.26 11.43
C PHE A 421 -12.26 -15.58 12.00
N ASN A 422 -13.41 -15.69 11.30
CA ASN A 422 -14.65 -15.03 11.71
C ASN A 422 -15.09 -15.40 13.13
N LYS A 423 -14.83 -16.64 13.56
CA LYS A 423 -15.13 -17.10 14.91
C LYS A 423 -14.13 -16.58 15.94
N THR A 424 -12.83 -16.77 15.70
CA THR A 424 -11.76 -16.52 16.68
C THR A 424 -11.59 -15.05 17.05
N ILE A 425 -11.82 -14.12 16.12
CA ILE A 425 -11.71 -12.68 16.40
C ILE A 425 -12.72 -12.19 17.46
N HIS A 426 -13.83 -12.90 17.68
CA HIS A 426 -14.79 -12.55 18.73
C HIS A 426 -14.33 -12.97 20.15
N ASP A 427 -13.37 -13.88 20.24
CA ASP A 427 -12.78 -14.34 21.52
C ASP A 427 -11.64 -13.43 22.00
N ILE A 428 -11.02 -12.66 21.09
CA ILE A 428 -9.92 -11.75 21.41
C ILE A 428 -10.46 -10.47 22.06
N LYS A 429 -10.30 -10.34 23.38
CA LYS A 429 -10.71 -9.16 24.15
C LYS A 429 -9.66 -8.05 24.09
N LEU A 430 -10.07 -6.87 23.64
CA LEU A 430 -9.18 -5.72 23.54
C LEU A 430 -9.13 -4.95 24.86
N LYS A 431 -7.91 -4.57 25.25
CA LYS A 431 -7.68 -3.63 26.35
C LYS A 431 -7.89 -2.20 25.85
N LYS A 432 -7.99 -1.24 26.79
CA LYS A 432 -8.26 0.19 26.59
C LYS A 432 -7.85 0.72 25.20
N LEU A 433 -8.85 0.99 24.36
CA LEU A 433 -8.67 1.58 23.03
C LEU A 433 -8.45 3.09 23.16
N THR A 434 -7.32 3.60 22.68
CA THR A 434 -6.94 5.02 22.79
C THR A 434 -7.34 5.84 21.57
N TRP A 435 -7.46 5.21 20.40
CA TRP A 435 -7.67 5.89 19.11
C TRP A 435 -9.14 5.93 18.68
N TYR A 436 -10.01 5.09 19.24
CA TYR A 436 -11.44 5.10 18.94
C TYR A 436 -12.14 6.17 19.78
N THR A 437 -12.61 7.25 19.14
CA THR A 437 -13.01 8.47 19.86
C THR A 437 -14.51 8.62 20.09
N GLU A 438 -15.37 7.89 19.37
CA GLU A 438 -16.83 8.09 19.44
C GLU A 438 -17.42 7.65 20.78
N ARG A 439 -16.80 6.64 21.41
CA ARG A 439 -17.25 6.09 22.69
C ARG A 439 -16.12 5.33 23.35
N SER A 440 -16.04 5.39 24.68
CA SER A 440 -15.22 4.46 25.45
C SER A 440 -15.81 3.04 25.35
N LEU A 441 -15.05 2.13 24.73
CA LEU A 441 -15.43 0.74 24.53
C LEU A 441 -14.63 -0.15 25.47
N ASN A 442 -15.23 -0.51 26.60
CA ASN A 442 -14.64 -1.45 27.56
C ASN A 442 -15.03 -2.88 27.18
N GLU A 443 -14.07 -3.82 27.24
CA GLU A 443 -14.28 -5.27 27.03
C GLU A 443 -14.84 -5.68 25.65
N ILE A 444 -14.72 -4.79 24.65
CA ILE A 444 -15.07 -5.12 23.27
C ILE A 444 -14.09 -6.17 22.72
N SER A 445 -14.61 -7.14 21.96
CA SER A 445 -13.76 -8.06 21.22
C SER A 445 -13.23 -7.41 19.94
N LEU A 446 -12.15 -7.96 19.38
CA LEU A 446 -11.62 -7.53 18.09
C LEU A 446 -12.69 -7.61 16.99
N GLY A 447 -13.45 -8.71 16.92
CA GLY A 447 -14.57 -8.84 15.99
C GLY A 447 -15.65 -7.78 16.19
N GLY A 448 -15.98 -7.43 17.45
CA GLY A 448 -16.91 -6.34 17.74
C GLY A 448 -16.39 -4.97 17.28
N LEU A 449 -15.10 -4.71 17.45
CA LEU A 449 -14.47 -3.48 17.00
C LEU A 449 -14.43 -3.40 15.46
N LEU A 450 -14.10 -4.50 14.78
CA LEU A 450 -14.12 -4.60 13.32
C LEU A 450 -15.50 -4.21 12.79
N VAL A 451 -16.56 -4.83 13.33
CA VAL A 451 -17.94 -4.50 12.93
C VAL A 451 -18.25 -3.02 13.18
N ALA A 452 -17.84 -2.45 14.32
CA ALA A 452 -18.07 -1.04 14.63
C ALA A 452 -17.37 -0.09 13.64
N VAL A 453 -16.12 -0.37 13.27
CA VAL A 453 -15.33 0.41 12.32
C VAL A 453 -15.94 0.30 10.92
N VAL A 454 -16.26 -0.91 10.44
CA VAL A 454 -16.86 -1.10 9.11
C VAL A 454 -18.24 -0.44 9.01
N LEU A 455 -19.09 -0.53 10.03
CA LEU A 455 -20.39 0.17 10.05
C LEU A 455 -20.22 1.70 10.03
N ARG A 456 -19.20 2.23 10.72
CA ARG A 456 -18.86 3.66 10.65
C ARG A 456 -18.45 4.04 9.22
N THR A 457 -17.63 3.22 8.57
CA THR A 457 -17.18 3.44 7.19
C THR A 457 -18.34 3.43 6.20
N ILE A 458 -19.28 2.49 6.32
CA ILE A 458 -20.53 2.48 5.52
C ILE A 458 -21.35 3.75 5.77
N GLN A 459 -21.55 4.13 7.04
CA GLN A 459 -22.30 5.34 7.39
C GLN A 459 -21.66 6.61 6.78
N PHE A 460 -20.35 6.75 6.90
CA PHE A 460 -19.61 7.89 6.34
C PHE A 460 -19.77 7.93 4.82
N ASN A 461 -19.59 6.79 4.15
CA ASN A 461 -19.74 6.68 2.71
C ASN A 461 -21.15 7.07 2.23
N MET A 462 -22.20 6.53 2.87
CA MET A 462 -23.59 6.80 2.50
C MET A 462 -24.03 8.25 2.72
N THR A 463 -23.32 8.99 3.58
CA THR A 463 -23.65 10.38 3.91
C THR A 463 -22.78 11.41 3.20
N ARG A 464 -21.55 11.04 2.80
CA ARG A 464 -20.56 11.98 2.25
C ARG A 464 -20.02 11.60 0.87
N MET A 465 -19.56 10.36 0.70
CA MET A 465 -18.72 9.97 -0.44
C MET A 465 -19.50 9.35 -1.61
N ARG A 466 -20.57 8.59 -1.32
CA ARG A 466 -21.39 7.86 -2.31
C ARG A 466 -20.60 6.88 -3.21
N ASP A 467 -19.51 6.34 -2.70
CA ASP A 467 -18.66 5.40 -3.43
C ASP A 467 -19.25 3.98 -3.41
N LYS A 468 -19.52 3.42 -4.60
CA LYS A 468 -20.09 2.07 -4.74
C LYS A 468 -19.16 0.95 -4.28
N TYR A 469 -17.89 1.06 -4.63
CA TYR A 469 -16.89 0.03 -4.34
C TYR A 469 -16.66 -0.10 -2.84
N LEU A 470 -16.56 1.04 -2.15
CA LEU A 470 -16.32 1.09 -0.70
C LEU A 470 -17.39 0.37 0.11
N HIS A 471 -18.68 0.66 -0.13
CA HIS A 471 -19.74 0.01 0.64
C HIS A 471 -19.92 -1.47 0.25
N THR A 472 -19.70 -1.83 -1.01
CA THR A 472 -19.78 -3.24 -1.47
C THR A 472 -18.78 -4.10 -0.71
N ASN A 473 -17.51 -3.69 -0.63
CA ASN A 473 -16.48 -4.42 0.13
C ASN A 473 -16.76 -4.48 1.63
N CYS A 474 -17.24 -3.36 2.22
CA CYS A 474 -17.62 -3.33 3.63
C CYS A 474 -18.77 -4.30 3.94
N LEU A 475 -19.82 -4.32 3.12
CA LEU A 475 -20.96 -5.20 3.30
C LEU A 475 -20.59 -6.65 3.08
N ALA A 476 -19.81 -6.96 2.05
CA ALA A 476 -19.32 -8.32 1.79
C ALA A 476 -18.55 -8.88 3.00
N ALA A 477 -17.65 -8.08 3.60
CA ALA A 477 -16.91 -8.49 4.78
C ALA A 477 -17.82 -8.73 6.00
N LEU A 478 -18.79 -7.84 6.26
CA LEU A 478 -19.77 -8.03 7.35
C LEU A 478 -20.68 -9.23 7.11
N ALA A 479 -21.07 -9.46 5.85
CA ALA A 479 -21.95 -10.55 5.45
C ALA A 479 -21.25 -11.90 5.64
N ASN A 480 -19.99 -12.02 5.24
CA ASN A 480 -19.16 -13.18 5.51
C ASN A 480 -19.07 -13.54 7.00
N MET A 481 -18.86 -12.53 7.85
CA MET A 481 -18.74 -12.71 9.30
C MET A 481 -20.06 -12.96 10.03
N SER A 482 -21.19 -12.61 9.41
CA SER A 482 -22.49 -12.48 10.08
C SER A 482 -22.96 -13.76 10.77
N SER A 483 -22.63 -14.93 10.21
CA SER A 483 -23.01 -16.23 10.74
C SER A 483 -22.17 -16.68 11.94
N GLN A 484 -21.05 -15.99 12.22
CA GLN A 484 -20.16 -16.25 13.35
C GLN A 484 -20.10 -15.10 14.36
N PHE A 485 -20.91 -14.04 14.20
CA PHE A 485 -21.02 -13.00 15.21
C PHE A 485 -21.32 -13.61 16.59
N GLN A 486 -20.47 -13.32 17.57
CA GLN A 486 -20.64 -13.83 18.93
C GLN A 486 -20.43 -12.72 19.94
N ASN A 487 -21.28 -12.72 20.97
CA ASN A 487 -21.19 -11.82 22.11
C ASN A 487 -21.01 -10.35 21.70
N LEU A 488 -21.77 -9.90 20.68
CA LEU A 488 -21.69 -8.53 20.19
C LEU A 488 -21.90 -7.54 21.35
N HIS A 489 -20.99 -6.58 21.46
CA HIS A 489 -21.06 -5.54 22.46
C HIS A 489 -22.31 -4.66 22.23
N THR A 490 -22.96 -4.17 23.29
CA THR A 490 -24.21 -3.39 23.22
C THR A 490 -24.12 -2.22 22.23
N TYR A 491 -22.97 -1.52 22.22
CA TYR A 491 -22.72 -0.47 21.24
C TYR A 491 -22.75 -0.97 19.79
N VAL A 492 -22.15 -2.13 19.50
CA VAL A 492 -22.12 -2.69 18.13
C VAL A 492 -23.52 -3.06 17.67
N SER A 493 -24.30 -3.72 18.54
CA SER A 493 -25.71 -4.03 18.28
C SER A 493 -26.52 -2.77 17.98
N GLN A 494 -26.34 -1.71 18.77
CA GLN A 494 -26.96 -0.40 18.53
C GLN A 494 -26.56 0.19 17.17
N ARG A 495 -25.29 0.07 16.78
CA ARG A 495 -24.78 0.62 15.51
C ARG A 495 -25.34 -0.12 14.29
N ILE A 496 -25.52 -1.44 14.35
CA ILE A 496 -26.17 -2.23 13.28
C ILE A 496 -27.59 -1.70 13.04
N VAL A 497 -28.39 -1.62 14.09
CA VAL A 497 -29.79 -1.16 14.01
C VAL A 497 -29.88 0.33 13.65
N SER A 498 -28.94 1.15 14.14
CA SER A 498 -28.86 2.58 13.80
C SER A 498 -28.52 2.83 12.33
N LEU A 499 -27.69 1.96 11.72
CA LEU A 499 -27.39 2.04 10.29
C LEU A 499 -28.66 1.81 9.47
N PHE A 500 -29.46 0.78 9.81
CA PHE A 500 -30.75 0.54 9.14
C PHE A 500 -31.69 1.75 9.29
N ASN A 501 -31.83 2.31 10.50
CA ASN A 501 -32.67 3.49 10.72
C ASN A 501 -32.19 4.72 9.92
N LEU A 502 -30.87 4.92 9.80
CA LEU A 502 -30.30 5.99 8.98
C LEU A 502 -30.70 5.80 7.50
N LEU A 503 -30.55 4.58 6.98
CA LEU A 503 -30.87 4.24 5.61
C LEU A 503 -32.37 4.36 5.33
N ALA A 504 -33.23 3.88 6.25
CA ALA A 504 -34.68 4.04 6.18
C ALA A 504 -35.09 5.51 6.07
N ARG A 505 -34.53 6.39 6.91
CA ARG A 505 -34.79 7.84 6.83
C ARG A 505 -34.31 8.44 5.50
N LYS A 506 -33.18 7.97 4.97
CA LYS A 506 -32.67 8.42 3.67
C LYS A 506 -33.57 7.95 2.54
N HIS A 507 -33.98 6.68 2.56
CA HIS A 507 -34.92 6.06 1.63
C HIS A 507 -36.22 6.84 1.55
N SER A 508 -36.88 7.11 2.69
CA SER A 508 -38.13 7.89 2.69
C SER A 508 -37.95 9.28 2.09
N LYS A 509 -36.86 9.99 2.44
CA LYS A 509 -36.58 11.32 1.89
C LYS A 509 -36.31 11.29 0.39
N THR A 510 -35.56 10.31 -0.11
CA THR A 510 -35.28 10.16 -1.54
C THR A 510 -36.56 9.83 -2.30
N LEU A 511 -37.41 8.95 -1.74
CA LEU A 511 -38.71 8.61 -2.32
C LEU A 511 -39.65 9.83 -2.41
N ASP A 512 -39.71 10.64 -1.36
CA ASP A 512 -40.51 11.88 -1.35
C ASP A 512 -40.04 12.85 -2.45
N HIS A 513 -38.73 13.00 -2.66
CA HIS A 513 -38.19 13.84 -3.74
C HIS A 513 -38.56 13.31 -5.13
N ILE A 514 -38.45 12.00 -5.35
CA ILE A 514 -38.84 11.36 -6.63
C ILE A 514 -40.33 11.61 -6.91
N GLN A 515 -41.20 11.45 -5.91
CA GLN A 515 -42.64 11.67 -6.06
C GLN A 515 -42.99 13.15 -6.33
N GLN A 516 -42.30 14.09 -5.68
CA GLN A 516 -42.49 15.52 -5.89
C GLN A 516 -42.05 15.96 -7.30
N GLN A 517 -40.91 15.48 -7.79
CA GLN A 517 -40.43 15.78 -9.14
C GLN A 517 -41.30 15.13 -10.22
N SER A 518 -41.77 13.90 -10.02
CA SER A 518 -42.66 13.21 -10.95
C SER A 518 -44.01 13.92 -11.14
N SER A 519 -44.44 14.69 -10.12
CA SER A 519 -45.69 15.46 -10.14
C SER A 519 -45.55 16.84 -10.81
N GLN A 520 -44.33 17.36 -10.97
CA GLN A 520 -44.04 18.63 -11.64
C GLN A 520 -43.57 18.34 -13.07
N GLN A 521 -44.50 18.33 -14.04
CA GLN A 521 -44.23 18.09 -15.47
C GLN A 521 -43.28 19.14 -16.10
N GLN A 522 -41.98 19.11 -15.79
CA GLN A 522 -40.95 19.90 -16.48
C GLN A 522 -39.99 18.96 -17.22
N THR A 523 -40.06 19.01 -18.55
CA THR A 523 -39.39 18.19 -19.57
C THR A 523 -37.87 18.37 -19.70
N SER A 524 -37.17 18.84 -18.66
CA SER A 524 -35.74 19.16 -18.71
C SER A 524 -34.88 18.57 -17.58
N ASN A 525 -35.43 17.73 -16.69
CA ASN A 525 -34.72 17.19 -15.52
C ASN A 525 -34.65 15.65 -15.46
N ASP A 526 -34.81 14.94 -16.59
CA ASP A 526 -34.81 13.46 -16.61
C ASP A 526 -33.49 12.85 -16.09
N ASP A 527 -32.35 13.50 -16.32
CA ASP A 527 -31.04 13.03 -15.81
C ASP A 527 -30.96 13.09 -14.28
N VAL A 528 -31.51 14.14 -13.67
CA VAL A 528 -31.53 14.31 -12.21
C VAL A 528 -32.48 13.31 -11.56
N LEU A 529 -33.64 13.07 -12.17
CA LEU A 529 -34.59 12.05 -11.70
C LEU A 529 -33.96 10.66 -11.76
N ASN A 530 -33.24 10.34 -12.84
CA ASN A 530 -32.51 9.09 -13.00
C ASN A 530 -31.43 8.92 -11.91
N GLU A 531 -30.70 9.97 -11.55
CA GLU A 531 -29.73 9.93 -10.44
C GLU A 531 -30.41 9.59 -9.10
N TYR A 532 -31.54 10.22 -8.77
CA TYR A 532 -32.29 9.90 -7.55
C TYR A 532 -32.83 8.47 -7.53
N VAL A 533 -33.26 7.94 -8.69
CA VAL A 533 -33.71 6.55 -8.82
C VAL A 533 -32.55 5.59 -8.58
N GLN A 534 -31.37 5.85 -9.13
CA GLN A 534 -30.16 5.06 -8.86
C GLN A 534 -29.71 5.16 -7.39
N ASP A 535 -29.77 6.35 -6.79
CA ASP A 535 -29.51 6.53 -5.37
C ASP A 535 -30.47 5.70 -4.51
N LEU A 536 -31.75 5.64 -4.90
CA LEU A 536 -32.76 4.86 -4.21
C LEU A 536 -32.46 3.36 -4.29
N THR A 537 -32.11 2.82 -5.47
CA THR A 537 -31.79 1.40 -5.63
C THR A 537 -30.57 1.00 -4.79
N ILE A 538 -29.52 1.84 -4.77
CA ILE A 538 -28.35 1.62 -3.91
C ILE A 538 -28.75 1.60 -2.43
N ILE A 539 -29.60 2.53 -1.99
CA ILE A 539 -30.09 2.52 -0.60
C ILE A 539 -30.86 1.23 -0.29
N GLU A 540 -31.72 0.78 -1.19
CA GLU A 540 -32.49 -0.46 -1.01
C GLU A 540 -31.59 -1.70 -0.95
N ASP A 541 -30.59 -1.81 -1.82
CA ASP A 541 -29.63 -2.92 -1.82
C ASP A 541 -28.84 -2.96 -0.49
N VAL A 542 -28.37 -1.81 -0.02
CA VAL A 542 -27.65 -1.70 1.26
C VAL A 542 -28.59 -2.03 2.42
N MET A 543 -29.85 -1.56 2.40
CA MET A 543 -30.85 -1.88 3.43
C MET A 543 -31.12 -3.38 3.48
N ARG A 544 -31.34 -4.01 2.32
CA ARG A 544 -31.59 -5.45 2.22
C ARG A 544 -30.41 -6.23 2.78
N MET A 545 -29.18 -5.89 2.40
CA MET A 545 -27.98 -6.56 2.89
C MET A 545 -27.82 -6.44 4.42
N VAL A 546 -28.13 -5.27 5.00
CA VAL A 546 -28.13 -5.10 6.47
C VAL A 546 -29.17 -6.01 7.15
N LEU A 547 -30.37 -6.13 6.57
CA LEU A 547 -31.40 -7.03 7.08
C LEU A 547 -31.02 -8.52 6.94
N GLU A 548 -30.34 -8.89 5.86
CA GLU A 548 -29.81 -10.25 5.65
C GLU A 548 -28.69 -10.57 6.65
N ILE A 549 -27.79 -9.62 6.94
CA ILE A 549 -26.77 -9.74 8.00
C ILE A 549 -27.42 -9.96 9.37
N ILE A 550 -28.46 -9.18 9.71
CA ILE A 550 -29.21 -9.36 10.96
C ILE A 550 -29.83 -10.77 10.99
N ASN A 551 -30.44 -11.21 9.89
CA ASN A 551 -31.04 -12.54 9.80
C ASN A 551 -30.05 -13.68 9.97
N SER A 552 -28.88 -13.57 9.34
CA SER A 552 -27.79 -14.54 9.50
C SER A 552 -27.40 -14.68 10.98
N CYS A 553 -27.20 -13.56 11.67
CA CYS A 553 -26.91 -13.55 13.11
C CYS A 553 -28.05 -14.18 13.94
N LEU A 554 -29.31 -13.85 13.65
CA LEU A 554 -30.48 -14.42 14.35
C LEU A 554 -30.66 -15.92 14.07
N THR A 555 -30.25 -16.40 12.91
CA THR A 555 -30.42 -17.81 12.52
C THR A 555 -29.30 -18.68 13.08
N HIS A 556 -28.07 -18.21 13.03
CA HIS A 556 -26.90 -19.02 13.39
C HIS A 556 -26.41 -18.78 14.82
N THR A 557 -26.54 -17.56 15.36
CA THR A 557 -25.87 -17.16 16.61
C THR A 557 -26.79 -16.43 17.60
N LEU A 558 -28.11 -16.56 17.48
CA LEU A 558 -29.11 -15.95 18.39
C LEU A 558 -28.73 -16.08 19.88
N ARG A 559 -28.36 -17.31 20.27
CA ARG A 559 -28.06 -17.69 21.66
C ARG A 559 -26.86 -16.94 22.24
N HIS A 560 -25.98 -16.43 21.38
CA HIS A 560 -24.76 -15.71 21.76
C HIS A 560 -24.91 -14.18 21.63
N ASN A 561 -26.02 -13.66 21.09
CA ASN A 561 -26.19 -12.24 20.75
C ASN A 561 -27.39 -11.58 21.42
N ILE A 562 -27.47 -11.71 22.75
CA ILE A 562 -28.56 -11.15 23.57
C ILE A 562 -28.66 -9.62 23.43
N ASN A 563 -27.54 -8.92 23.34
CA ASN A 563 -27.51 -7.47 23.13
C ASN A 563 -28.18 -7.06 21.80
N LEU A 564 -28.08 -7.89 20.75
CA LEU A 564 -28.75 -7.63 19.48
C LEU A 564 -30.27 -7.82 19.63
N ILE A 565 -30.70 -8.90 20.27
CA ILE A 565 -32.13 -9.15 20.54
C ILE A 565 -32.73 -7.99 21.32
N TYR A 566 -32.08 -7.55 22.39
CA TYR A 566 -32.51 -6.40 23.19
C TYR A 566 -32.63 -5.13 22.33
N THR A 567 -31.65 -4.87 21.47
CA THR A 567 -31.64 -3.68 20.61
C THR A 567 -32.77 -3.72 19.57
N LEU A 568 -33.05 -4.88 18.99
CA LEU A 568 -34.15 -5.07 18.04
C LEU A 568 -35.51 -4.84 18.71
N LEU A 569 -35.71 -5.37 19.91
CA LEU A 569 -36.94 -5.15 20.69
C LEU A 569 -37.16 -3.66 20.99
N TYR A 570 -36.11 -3.00 21.48
CA TYR A 570 -36.16 -1.58 21.84
C TYR A 570 -36.51 -0.69 20.63
N ASN A 571 -36.02 -1.04 19.44
CA ASN A 571 -36.20 -0.27 18.22
C ASN A 571 -37.23 -0.88 17.26
N ARG A 572 -38.15 -1.75 17.70
CA ARG A 572 -39.04 -2.52 16.82
C ARG A 572 -39.86 -1.66 15.84
N ASN A 573 -40.18 -0.43 16.21
CA ASN A 573 -41.00 0.48 15.40
C ASN A 573 -40.34 0.88 14.07
N ILE A 574 -38.99 0.81 13.97
CA ILE A 574 -38.29 1.22 12.75
C ILE A 574 -38.58 0.28 11.55
N PHE A 575 -39.04 -0.94 11.82
CA PHE A 575 -39.29 -1.96 10.80
C PHE A 575 -40.73 -1.92 10.25
N GLU A 576 -41.65 -1.25 10.95
CA GLU A 576 -43.10 -1.34 10.67
C GLU A 576 -43.46 -0.88 9.25
N ASN A 577 -42.86 0.24 8.81
CA ASN A 577 -43.11 0.82 7.49
C ASN A 577 -42.64 -0.06 6.32
N TYR A 578 -41.75 -1.03 6.58
CA TYR A 578 -41.14 -1.88 5.56
C TYR A 578 -41.71 -3.30 5.52
N ARG A 579 -42.61 -3.66 6.46
CA ARG A 579 -43.20 -5.01 6.54
C ARG A 579 -43.93 -5.45 5.28
N THR A 580 -44.52 -4.50 4.55
CA THR A 580 -45.26 -4.76 3.30
C THR A 580 -44.45 -4.39 2.06
N HIS A 581 -43.20 -3.98 2.22
CA HIS A 581 -42.36 -3.56 1.10
C HIS A 581 -41.89 -4.80 0.32
N PRO A 582 -42.09 -4.88 -1.01
CA PRO A 582 -41.76 -6.08 -1.80
C PRO A 582 -40.31 -6.53 -1.64
N SER A 583 -39.37 -5.58 -1.56
CA SER A 583 -37.93 -5.86 -1.43
C SER A 583 -37.48 -6.31 -0.03
N PHE A 584 -38.32 -6.22 1.00
CA PHE A 584 -37.90 -6.46 2.40
C PHE A 584 -38.81 -7.40 3.20
N GLN A 585 -40.07 -7.58 2.78
CA GLN A 585 -41.07 -8.36 3.50
C GLN A 585 -40.59 -9.77 3.86
N ASP A 586 -39.91 -10.45 2.94
CA ASP A 586 -39.40 -11.80 3.14
C ASP A 586 -38.34 -11.86 4.24
N VAL A 587 -37.41 -10.90 4.24
CA VAL A 587 -36.30 -10.81 5.20
C VAL A 587 -36.78 -10.31 6.58
N LEU A 588 -37.79 -9.46 6.62
CA LEU A 588 -38.36 -8.93 7.87
C LEU A 588 -39.18 -9.96 8.65
N GLN A 589 -39.75 -10.98 7.99
CA GLN A 589 -40.59 -12.00 8.63
C GLN A 589 -39.90 -12.69 9.83
N ASN A 590 -38.62 -13.04 9.68
CA ASN A 590 -37.83 -13.66 10.75
C ASN A 590 -37.56 -12.68 11.90
N ILE A 591 -37.24 -11.43 11.58
CA ILE A 591 -36.99 -10.38 12.58
C ILE A 591 -38.26 -10.11 13.40
N ASP A 592 -39.42 -10.02 12.74
CA ASP A 592 -40.72 -9.87 13.41
C ASP A 592 -41.04 -11.09 14.29
N THR A 593 -40.75 -12.31 13.82
CA THR A 593 -40.96 -13.54 14.61
C THR A 593 -40.15 -13.51 15.92
N ILE A 594 -38.89 -13.07 15.85
CA ILE A 594 -38.03 -12.89 17.02
C ILE A 594 -38.58 -11.77 17.92
N ILE A 595 -38.91 -10.60 17.37
CA ILE A 595 -39.44 -9.46 18.14
C ILE A 595 -40.71 -9.86 18.89
N VAL A 596 -41.66 -10.54 18.24
CA VAL A 596 -42.92 -10.98 18.86
C VAL A 596 -42.67 -11.98 19.97
N TYR A 597 -41.83 -12.99 19.73
CA TYR A 597 -41.52 -14.02 20.74
C TYR A 597 -40.89 -13.42 21.99
N PHE A 598 -39.88 -12.55 21.84
CA PHE A 598 -39.20 -11.97 22.99
C PHE A 598 -39.98 -10.83 23.64
N ALA A 599 -40.83 -10.10 22.90
CA ALA A 599 -41.75 -9.13 23.49
C ALA A 599 -42.71 -9.81 24.48
N ASP A 600 -43.33 -10.93 24.09
CA ASP A 600 -44.19 -11.72 24.98
C ASP A 600 -43.46 -12.21 26.25
N LYS A 601 -42.19 -12.61 26.12
CA LYS A 601 -41.35 -13.00 27.27
C LYS A 601 -41.07 -11.83 28.21
N VAL A 602 -40.77 -10.65 27.68
CA VAL A 602 -40.49 -9.45 28.48
C VAL A 602 -41.76 -8.90 29.11
N ASP A 603 -42.90 -8.96 28.43
CA ASP A 603 -44.18 -8.48 28.95
C ASP A 603 -44.70 -9.29 30.14
N LYS A 604 -44.30 -10.56 30.24
CA LYS A 604 -44.60 -11.45 31.38
C LYS A 604 -43.74 -11.20 32.63
N LEU A 605 -42.75 -10.30 32.57
CA LEU A 605 -41.93 -9.97 33.72
C LEU A 605 -42.65 -9.00 34.67
N GLU A 606 -42.76 -9.38 35.93
CA GLU A 606 -43.28 -8.51 37.00
C GLU A 606 -42.34 -7.32 37.27
N GLN A 607 -41.03 -7.52 37.12
CA GLN A 607 -40.00 -6.49 37.28
C GLN A 607 -39.20 -6.31 35.99
N ARG A 608 -39.11 -5.07 35.50
CA ARG A 608 -38.48 -4.70 34.22
C ARG A 608 -37.13 -4.02 34.39
N SER A 609 -36.30 -4.45 35.35
CA SER A 609 -34.92 -3.96 35.43
C SER A 609 -34.08 -4.50 34.27
N THR A 610 -32.98 -3.83 33.97
CA THR A 610 -32.03 -4.24 32.91
C THR A 610 -31.51 -5.65 33.11
N GLU A 611 -31.26 -6.05 34.36
CA GLU A 611 -30.76 -7.37 34.73
C GLU A 611 -31.80 -8.46 34.48
N TYR A 612 -33.03 -8.28 34.97
CA TYR A 612 -34.11 -9.26 34.79
C TYR A 612 -34.51 -9.40 33.32
N VAL A 613 -34.53 -8.29 32.57
CA VAL A 613 -34.78 -8.34 31.12
C VAL A 613 -33.69 -9.16 30.43
N LYS A 614 -32.42 -8.92 30.74
CA LYS A 614 -31.31 -9.68 30.14
C LYS A 614 -31.40 -11.18 30.45
N GLU A 615 -31.69 -11.54 31.69
CA GLU A 615 -31.87 -12.95 32.10
C GLU A 615 -33.04 -13.62 31.38
N ALA A 616 -34.17 -12.90 31.24
CA ALA A 616 -35.33 -13.40 30.49
C ALA A 616 -35.01 -13.61 29.01
N LEU A 617 -34.24 -12.71 28.39
CA LEU A 617 -33.78 -12.87 27.01
C LEU A 617 -32.80 -14.06 26.87
N GLU A 618 -31.89 -14.25 27.81
CA GLU A 618 -30.97 -15.39 27.83
C GLU A 618 -31.71 -16.73 27.92
N MET A 619 -32.69 -16.83 28.82
CA MET A 619 -33.55 -18.01 28.92
C MET A 619 -34.41 -18.20 27.67
N GLY A 620 -34.99 -17.11 27.15
CA GLY A 620 -35.79 -17.14 25.92
C GLY A 620 -34.98 -17.62 24.71
N ALA A 621 -33.74 -17.18 24.56
CA ALA A 621 -32.88 -17.58 23.44
C ALA A 621 -32.51 -19.08 23.48
N LYS A 622 -32.35 -19.65 24.68
CA LYS A 622 -32.15 -21.10 24.86
C LYS A 622 -33.41 -21.90 24.49
N GLN A 623 -34.60 -21.37 24.78
CA GLN A 623 -35.89 -22.01 24.55
C GLN A 623 -36.49 -21.75 23.16
N PHE A 624 -35.92 -20.84 22.38
CA PHE A 624 -36.50 -20.45 21.09
C PHE A 624 -36.43 -21.61 20.08
N PRO A 625 -37.56 -22.00 19.46
CA PRO A 625 -37.62 -23.02 18.43
C PRO A 625 -37.10 -22.47 17.08
N MET A 626 -35.87 -22.83 16.72
CA MET A 626 -35.16 -22.33 15.53
C MET A 626 -35.84 -22.70 14.20
N ASP A 627 -36.64 -23.75 14.19
CA ASP A 627 -37.46 -24.20 13.06
C ASP A 627 -38.52 -23.18 12.63
N ARG A 628 -38.85 -22.20 13.48
CA ARG A 628 -39.74 -21.08 13.13
C ARG A 628 -39.12 -20.06 12.19
N LEU A 629 -37.78 -20.04 12.05
CA LEU A 629 -37.09 -19.10 11.18
C LEU A 629 -36.99 -19.68 9.76
N LYS A 630 -37.36 -18.86 8.78
CA LYS A 630 -37.10 -19.13 7.37
C LYS A 630 -35.58 -19.18 7.15
N LYS A 631 -35.12 -20.20 6.42
CA LYS A 631 -33.73 -20.32 6.03
C LYS A 631 -33.45 -19.47 4.79
N PHE A 632 -32.39 -18.69 4.85
CA PHE A 632 -31.85 -17.93 3.72
C PHE A 632 -30.54 -18.58 3.23
N PRO A 633 -30.11 -18.29 1.98
CA PRO A 633 -28.79 -18.68 1.52
C PRO A 633 -27.70 -18.15 2.43
N GLU A 634 -26.59 -18.90 2.54
CA GLU A 634 -25.43 -18.42 3.27
C GLU A 634 -24.80 -17.22 2.56
N LEU A 635 -24.49 -16.19 3.33
CA LEU A 635 -23.83 -14.99 2.85
C LEU A 635 -22.33 -15.25 2.74
N LYS A 636 -21.88 -15.64 1.55
CA LYS A 636 -20.49 -15.94 1.25
C LYS A 636 -20.03 -15.16 0.02
N PHE A 637 -19.12 -14.23 0.24
CA PHE A 637 -18.53 -13.35 -0.73
C PHE A 637 -17.03 -13.61 -0.78
N LYS A 638 -16.49 -13.62 -1.99
CA LYS A 638 -15.06 -13.78 -2.24
C LYS A 638 -14.56 -12.52 -2.92
N TYR A 639 -13.37 -12.06 -2.55
CA TYR A 639 -12.68 -11.04 -3.32
C TYR A 639 -12.28 -11.59 -4.69
N VAL A 640 -12.52 -10.79 -5.74
CA VAL A 640 -12.11 -11.07 -7.11
C VAL A 640 -11.37 -9.83 -7.60
N GLU A 641 -10.11 -10.02 -7.96
CA GLU A 641 -9.29 -8.99 -8.60
C GLU A 641 -9.84 -8.70 -10.01
N GLU A 642 -9.79 -7.45 -10.45
CA GLU A 642 -10.25 -7.05 -11.78
C GLU A 642 -9.40 -7.69 -12.90
N GLU A 643 -9.90 -7.68 -14.15
CA GLU A 643 -9.21 -8.34 -15.28
C GLU A 643 -7.87 -7.69 -15.65
N GLN A 644 -7.75 -6.36 -15.49
CA GLN A 644 -6.54 -5.58 -15.81
C GLN A 644 -6.02 -4.85 -14.57
N PRO A 645 -5.53 -5.57 -13.54
CA PRO A 645 -5.13 -4.98 -12.28
C PRO A 645 -3.93 -4.02 -12.42
N GLU A 646 -3.10 -4.18 -13.45
CA GLU A 646 -1.96 -3.32 -13.76
C GLU A 646 -2.32 -1.85 -13.95
N ASP A 647 -3.49 -1.56 -14.53
CA ASP A 647 -3.95 -0.18 -14.79
C ASP A 647 -4.12 0.61 -13.49
N PHE A 648 -4.47 -0.08 -12.42
CA PHE A 648 -4.52 0.48 -11.08
C PHE A 648 -3.16 0.38 -10.36
N PHE A 649 -2.56 -0.81 -10.32
CA PHE A 649 -1.39 -1.05 -9.46
C PHE A 649 -0.12 -0.36 -9.95
N VAL A 650 0.12 -0.28 -11.27
CA VAL A 650 1.35 0.34 -11.79
C VAL A 650 1.41 1.83 -11.43
N PRO A 651 0.39 2.67 -11.71
CA PRO A 651 0.40 4.07 -11.29
C PRO A 651 0.39 4.22 -9.76
N TYR A 652 -0.33 3.34 -9.05
CA TYR A 652 -0.37 3.40 -7.58
C TYR A 652 1.00 3.14 -6.96
N VAL A 653 1.71 2.09 -7.38
CA VAL A 653 3.05 1.76 -6.88
C VAL A 653 4.03 2.90 -7.16
N TRP A 654 4.04 3.45 -8.37
CA TRP A 654 4.89 4.61 -8.69
C TRP A 654 4.53 5.85 -7.89
N THR A 655 3.25 6.04 -7.53
CA THR A 655 2.83 7.09 -6.60
C THR A 655 3.42 6.87 -5.21
N LEU A 656 3.48 5.63 -4.72
CA LEU A 656 4.11 5.31 -3.44
C LEU A 656 5.61 5.61 -3.48
N VAL A 657 6.30 5.17 -4.54
CA VAL A 657 7.73 5.40 -4.77
C VAL A 657 8.01 6.90 -4.80
N TYR A 658 7.29 7.67 -5.62
CA TYR A 658 7.44 9.12 -5.73
C TYR A 658 7.28 9.86 -4.38
N LYS A 659 6.39 9.39 -3.51
CA LYS A 659 6.14 10.02 -2.19
C LYS A 659 7.16 9.67 -1.11
N SER A 660 7.72 8.47 -1.18
CA SER A 660 8.40 7.85 -0.03
C SER A 660 9.84 7.43 -0.32
N CYS A 661 10.24 7.42 -1.58
CA CYS A 661 11.63 7.28 -1.96
C CYS A 661 12.34 8.63 -1.78
N ASN A 662 13.55 8.60 -1.25
CA ASN A 662 14.37 9.80 -1.02
C ASN A 662 15.01 10.36 -2.31
N LEU A 663 14.61 9.87 -3.48
CA LEU A 663 15.01 10.39 -4.78
C LEU A 663 14.07 11.53 -5.22
N TYR A 664 14.63 12.58 -5.81
CA TYR A 664 13.84 13.66 -6.40
C TYR A 664 13.52 13.36 -7.86
N TRP A 665 12.25 13.43 -8.26
CA TRP A 665 11.87 13.38 -9.67
C TRP A 665 11.21 14.68 -10.09
N SER A 666 11.50 15.15 -11.31
CA SER A 666 10.84 16.35 -11.84
C SER A 666 9.36 16.06 -12.13
N SER A 667 8.44 16.86 -11.57
CA SER A 667 7.01 16.69 -11.83
C SER A 667 6.62 16.95 -13.29
N GLU A 668 7.46 17.66 -14.04
CA GLU A 668 7.22 18.01 -15.44
C GLU A 668 7.41 16.79 -16.36
N SER A 669 8.42 15.95 -16.07
CA SER A 669 8.76 14.76 -16.87
C SER A 669 7.83 13.57 -16.59
N ILE A 670 7.06 13.61 -15.50
CA ILE A 670 6.15 12.51 -15.13
C ILE A 670 4.86 12.59 -15.96
N LEU A 671 4.56 11.51 -16.67
CA LEU A 671 3.38 11.35 -17.52
C LEU A 671 2.34 10.40 -16.91
N ILE A 672 2.79 9.37 -16.19
CA ILE A 672 1.91 8.29 -15.71
C ILE A 672 0.79 8.78 -14.79
N PHE A 673 1.05 9.81 -13.96
CA PHE A 673 0.04 10.39 -13.06
C PHE A 673 -1.02 11.24 -13.79
N LYS A 674 -0.71 11.74 -14.99
CA LYS A 674 -1.63 12.57 -15.79
C LYS A 674 -2.67 11.71 -16.52
N GLN A 675 -2.32 10.48 -16.91
CA GLN A 675 -3.22 9.53 -17.56
C GLN A 675 -4.31 8.99 -16.62
N GLN A 676 -4.01 8.88 -15.32
CA GLN A 676 -4.97 8.44 -14.31
C GLN A 676 -6.15 9.41 -14.12
N GLN A 677 -5.91 10.72 -14.31
CA GLN A 677 -6.96 11.74 -14.23
C GLN A 677 -7.98 11.64 -15.39
N SER A 678 -7.55 11.22 -16.58
CA SER A 678 -8.47 11.04 -17.72
C SER A 678 -9.34 9.79 -17.60
N LEU A 679 -8.80 8.71 -17.02
CA LEU A 679 -9.51 7.43 -16.85
C LEU A 679 -10.56 7.50 -15.72
N MET A 680 -10.31 8.26 -14.65
CA MET A 680 -11.29 8.47 -13.56
C MET A 680 -12.38 9.50 -13.89
N SER A 681 -12.26 10.22 -15.02
CA SER A 681 -13.28 11.16 -15.52
C SER A 681 -14.26 10.53 -16.52
N GLN A 682 -14.07 9.24 -16.82
CA GLN A 682 -15.00 8.37 -17.56
C GLN A 682 -15.64 7.41 -16.58
#